data_AF-A0A2D5P3A8-F1
#
_entry.id   AF-A0A2D5P3A8-F1
#
_cell.length_a   1.000
_cell.length_b   1.000
_cell.length_c   1.000
_cell.angle_alpha   90.00
_cell.angle_beta   90.00
_cell.angle_gamma   90.00
#
_symmetry.space_group_name_H-M   'P 1'
#
loop_
_entity.id
_entity.type
_entity.pdbx_description
1 polymer ?
#
loop_
_entity_poly.entity_id
_entity_poly.type
_entity_poly.pdbx_seq_one_letter_code
_entity_poly.pdbx_strand_id
1 'polypeptide(L)'
;MSFDSKKDIGGVRTVTAVAIYPNACKYSVPDTINKGLCTSGQAVDDAYTGALPVSQNAGSDIEFYTNSTPYMTTESGEVVKISVTDSSNVSILSRGQFGTTATAISSGEQLRVIHSGEADGSYKGYPQLPNGQGCSSGDSFDRTVERELLFPTSQNFNGQIYFNGLKSVSHTPVELKPGMAMAKNASVNITIGDNTDEDVYTVPYAAQRTSKATLFKKLIARHPYFQNRRLVTFSGFLGDDGNFDRTQCVEREYIIDSLNLNNNTVTIRGLDPLMLAERKKAKYPATSYGRLSVAIDNSSTSIFMANAVDGEYGLNGDPVTVNIEDELIDCTVTDSIAGELAIVTRAVGGSELKDHDVESSVQLVPVWENFNPVTKIIEVLQTTSIESRFYEDYTDAEANVVPNMGKVYIRKPDSVENIIDEVIQSWSESGIALYFDEAAKKIKVKVFSDFGQQPLTLSDSGTIKLGSITVDNNYNEQVTRATIGFAPINAGKKIDDENSKIIYKGIDLTTELTGTLEPLEDDEFYTRFLTNSDTDIQIAVAGINRVSQLNKLPPKIYTFDIDYKDYGQIEGGLVEEGEIINVTSDEATDDNGDPKSENLQILSMKENPAKNTYTIKAKIYQDIINEDDFDFIIDENKENYDLSTEFAPTEAGEYTVFIKSGVTIGATSVYNPAFTTGTQTSGVTLNIIHRGSILGAGGKGGQGASAIAPNQNDNPINVVAQGAGGFAGGDAIYLTVPTTIDVTQGVVYSGGGGSPSTQSVANSINNFLSAGNGGSGGQGYVGGAFGNAGAANIEGYDFQIGQDGVAGSRSAPGFVGIISAGQWGEYSGVSGVSGPAGAPGYAILSNGNNVSIVGDNSLTIKGLRDF
;
A
#
# COMPACT_ATOMS: atom_id res chain seq x y z
N MET A 1 -29.09 21.37 10.77
CA MET A 1 -28.38 22.03 9.65
C MET A 1 -26.93 21.54 9.68
N SER A 2 -26.28 21.37 8.54
CA SER A 2 -24.85 20.99 8.46
C SER A 2 -23.99 22.21 8.13
N PHE A 3 -22.66 22.10 8.23
CA PHE A 3 -21.72 23.09 7.66
C PHE A 3 -22.13 23.47 6.22
N ASP A 4 -22.42 22.48 5.37
CA ASP A 4 -22.83 22.71 3.97
C ASP A 4 -24.12 23.50 3.82
N SER A 5 -25.06 23.38 4.75
CA SER A 5 -26.30 24.16 4.68
C SER A 5 -26.13 25.64 5.07
N LYS A 6 -25.01 25.99 5.73
CA LYS A 6 -24.72 27.36 6.20
C LYS A 6 -23.62 28.06 5.40
N LYS A 7 -22.83 27.32 4.61
CA LYS A 7 -21.72 27.89 3.83
C LYS A 7 -22.15 28.98 2.83
N ASP A 8 -23.40 28.91 2.37
CA ASP A 8 -23.99 29.88 1.43
C ASP A 8 -24.72 31.07 2.10
N ILE A 9 -24.82 31.09 3.43
CA ILE A 9 -25.60 32.09 4.17
C ILE A 9 -24.68 33.22 4.66
N GLY A 10 -24.95 34.45 4.17
CA GLY A 10 -24.22 35.64 4.60
C GLY A 10 -24.48 36.05 6.06
N GLY A 11 -23.43 36.50 6.76
CA GLY A 11 -23.53 37.11 8.09
C GLY A 11 -23.58 36.14 9.27
N VAL A 12 -23.40 34.84 9.03
CA VAL A 12 -23.34 33.82 10.10
C VAL A 12 -22.00 33.91 10.84
N ARG A 13 -22.04 33.87 12.17
CA ARG A 13 -20.85 33.92 13.03
C ARG A 13 -20.13 32.58 13.03
N THR A 14 -18.80 32.60 12.88
CA THR A 14 -17.97 31.40 12.97
C THR A 14 -17.61 31.04 14.40
N VAL A 15 -17.25 29.76 14.59
CA VAL A 15 -16.78 29.21 15.86
C VAL A 15 -15.66 28.21 15.60
N THR A 16 -14.71 28.18 16.53
CA THR A 16 -13.71 27.11 16.62
C THR A 16 -13.78 26.48 17.99
N ALA A 17 -13.64 25.15 18.07
CA ALA A 17 -13.56 24.41 19.32
C ALA A 17 -12.54 23.28 19.23
N VAL A 18 -12.06 22.82 20.39
CA VAL A 18 -11.13 21.72 20.52
C VAL A 18 -11.62 20.75 21.59
N ALA A 19 -11.71 19.46 21.28
CA ALA A 19 -11.96 18.39 22.23
C ALA A 19 -10.71 17.54 22.43
N ILE A 20 -10.31 17.35 23.69
CA ILE A 20 -9.20 16.47 24.08
C ILE A 20 -9.81 15.25 24.77
N TYR A 21 -9.36 14.05 24.43
CA TYR A 21 -9.88 12.79 24.97
C TYR A 21 -8.81 12.01 25.74
N PRO A 22 -8.46 12.39 26.98
CA PRO A 22 -7.69 11.51 27.86
C PRO A 22 -8.49 10.24 28.22
N ASN A 23 -7.79 9.13 28.45
CA ASN A 23 -8.43 7.90 28.95
C ASN A 23 -9.05 8.13 30.33
N ALA A 24 -10.28 7.66 30.50
CA ALA A 24 -10.97 7.64 31.77
C ALA A 24 -10.81 6.26 32.44
N CYS A 25 -11.06 6.18 33.75
CA CYS A 25 -11.23 4.88 34.37
C CYS A 25 -12.53 4.24 33.86
N LYS A 26 -12.45 2.99 33.40
CA LYS A 26 -13.60 2.26 32.85
C LYS A 26 -14.78 2.16 33.82
N TYR A 27 -14.55 2.24 35.13
CA TYR A 27 -15.59 2.17 36.18
C TYR A 27 -16.30 3.50 36.48
N SER A 28 -16.00 4.55 35.72
CA SER A 28 -16.35 5.91 36.13
C SER A 28 -16.96 6.80 35.06
N VAL A 29 -17.31 6.18 33.94
CA VAL A 29 -18.18 6.79 32.96
C VAL A 29 -19.63 6.57 33.41
N PRO A 30 -20.56 7.50 33.12
CA PRO A 30 -21.94 7.41 33.59
C PRO A 30 -22.61 6.05 33.33
N ASP A 31 -22.32 5.44 32.17
CA ASP A 31 -22.91 4.15 31.77
C ASP A 31 -22.44 2.97 32.62
N THR A 32 -21.23 3.03 33.20
CA THR A 32 -20.69 1.92 34.00
C THR A 32 -21.01 2.05 35.48
N ILE A 33 -21.30 3.25 35.98
CA ILE A 33 -21.70 3.49 37.38
C ILE A 33 -22.97 2.70 37.74
N ASN A 34 -23.91 2.58 36.80
CA ASN A 34 -25.20 1.89 36.98
C ASN A 34 -25.09 0.36 36.83
N LYS A 35 -23.98 -0.15 36.29
CA LYS A 35 -23.79 -1.60 36.11
C LYS A 35 -23.73 -2.36 37.43
N GLY A 36 -23.31 -1.70 38.51
CA GLY A 36 -23.17 -2.32 39.82
C GLY A 36 -24.48 -2.55 40.59
N LEU A 37 -25.62 -2.04 40.13
CA LEU A 37 -26.86 -2.08 40.90
C LEU A 37 -27.47 -3.49 40.94
N CYS A 38 -27.73 -4.00 42.14
CA CYS A 38 -28.41 -5.27 42.35
C CYS A 38 -29.27 -5.23 43.61
N THR A 39 -30.06 -6.27 43.82
CA THR A 39 -30.95 -6.40 44.97
C THR A 39 -30.62 -7.70 45.73
N SER A 40 -30.59 -7.65 47.06
CA SER A 40 -30.33 -8.82 47.88
C SER A 40 -31.44 -9.88 47.75
N GLY A 41 -31.08 -11.12 47.44
CA GLY A 41 -32.01 -12.24 47.36
C GLY A 41 -32.41 -12.84 48.71
N GLN A 42 -31.68 -12.53 49.79
CA GLN A 42 -31.94 -13.05 51.13
C GLN A 42 -31.48 -12.08 52.23
N ALA A 43 -31.98 -12.26 53.45
CA ALA A 43 -31.50 -11.49 54.60
C ALA A 43 -30.25 -12.15 55.19
N VAL A 44 -29.26 -11.36 55.58
CA VAL A 44 -28.04 -11.83 56.27
C VAL A 44 -27.69 -10.91 57.44
N ASP A 45 -27.15 -11.46 58.53
CA ASP A 45 -26.74 -10.71 59.71
C ASP A 45 -25.48 -9.87 59.47
N ASP A 46 -25.03 -9.10 60.47
CA ASP A 46 -23.87 -8.20 60.40
C ASP A 46 -22.51 -8.93 60.48
N ALA A 47 -22.50 -10.24 60.75
CA ALA A 47 -21.29 -11.07 60.82
C ALA A 47 -21.16 -12.04 59.63
N TYR A 48 -22.18 -12.17 58.78
CA TYR A 48 -22.25 -13.14 57.70
C TYR A 48 -21.13 -12.97 56.66
N THR A 49 -20.50 -14.09 56.30
CA THR A 49 -19.59 -14.25 55.16
C THR A 49 -20.01 -15.51 54.38
N GLY A 50 -19.97 -15.45 53.05
CA GLY A 50 -20.44 -16.55 52.19
C GLY A 50 -21.26 -16.06 50.99
N ALA A 51 -21.88 -16.98 50.28
CA ALA A 51 -22.66 -16.69 49.08
C ALA A 51 -23.96 -15.91 49.41
N LEU A 52 -24.13 -14.77 48.75
CA LEU A 52 -25.34 -13.96 48.75
C LEU A 52 -25.94 -13.99 47.33
N PRO A 53 -27.09 -14.65 47.15
CA PRO A 53 -27.88 -14.51 45.93
C PRO A 53 -28.27 -13.05 45.74
N VAL A 54 -28.11 -12.55 44.54
CA VAL A 54 -28.48 -11.18 44.14
C VAL A 54 -29.26 -11.21 42.85
N SER A 55 -30.15 -10.24 42.66
CA SER A 55 -30.86 -10.03 41.40
C SER A 55 -30.40 -8.72 40.79
N GLN A 56 -29.86 -8.74 39.57
CA GLN A 56 -29.44 -7.53 38.86
C GLN A 56 -30.65 -6.64 38.55
N ASN A 57 -30.47 -5.33 38.70
CA ASN A 57 -31.50 -4.37 38.28
C ASN A 57 -31.49 -4.24 36.73
N ALA A 58 -32.56 -3.69 36.16
CA ALA A 58 -32.63 -3.45 34.72
C ALA A 58 -31.47 -2.54 34.26
N GLY A 59 -30.67 -3.01 33.30
CA GLY A 59 -29.49 -2.30 32.79
C GLY A 59 -28.20 -2.51 33.60
N SER A 60 -28.22 -3.38 34.61
CA SER A 60 -27.04 -3.72 35.42
C SER A 60 -26.29 -4.95 34.90
N ASP A 61 -25.01 -5.04 35.25
CA ASP A 61 -24.09 -6.12 34.89
C ASP A 61 -22.98 -6.18 35.95
N ILE A 62 -23.21 -6.97 37.00
CA ILE A 62 -22.24 -7.08 38.10
C ILE A 62 -20.97 -7.85 37.70
N GLU A 63 -21.02 -8.68 36.65
CA GLU A 63 -19.86 -9.44 36.16
C GLU A 63 -18.77 -8.52 35.61
N PHE A 64 -19.14 -7.32 35.16
CA PHE A 64 -18.22 -6.23 34.78
C PHE A 64 -17.15 -5.91 35.86
N TYR A 65 -17.44 -6.21 37.14
CA TYR A 65 -16.57 -5.92 38.27
C TYR A 65 -15.71 -7.10 38.72
N THR A 66 -15.78 -8.27 38.07
CA THR A 66 -15.10 -9.51 38.50
C THR A 66 -13.59 -9.32 38.72
N ASN A 67 -12.92 -8.60 37.83
CA ASN A 67 -11.46 -8.38 37.90
C ASN A 67 -11.06 -7.11 38.70
N SER A 68 -12.03 -6.37 39.24
CA SER A 68 -11.81 -5.04 39.86
C SER A 68 -11.42 -5.07 41.33
N THR A 69 -11.22 -6.27 41.88
CA THR A 69 -11.13 -6.49 43.33
C THR A 69 -12.36 -5.87 44.02
N PRO A 70 -13.58 -6.35 43.71
CA PRO A 70 -14.83 -5.63 43.97
C PRO A 70 -15.17 -5.47 45.45
N TYR A 71 -16.02 -4.49 45.72
CA TYR A 71 -16.70 -4.22 46.98
C TYR A 71 -18.18 -3.98 46.71
N MET A 72 -18.99 -3.90 47.75
CA MET A 72 -20.43 -3.64 47.66
C MET A 72 -20.85 -2.64 48.72
N THR A 73 -21.70 -1.68 48.37
CA THR A 73 -22.32 -0.75 49.30
C THR A 73 -23.77 -1.13 49.60
N THR A 74 -24.15 -1.07 50.86
CA THR A 74 -25.52 -1.30 51.36
C THR A 74 -26.30 0.02 51.48
N GLU A 75 -27.60 -0.05 51.74
CA GLU A 75 -28.43 1.16 51.98
C GLU A 75 -28.00 1.91 53.24
N SER A 76 -27.46 1.19 54.23
CA SER A 76 -26.91 1.75 55.48
C SER A 76 -25.55 2.46 55.28
N GLY A 77 -24.94 2.35 54.10
CA GLY A 77 -23.61 2.88 53.82
C GLY A 77 -22.46 1.97 54.28
N GLU A 78 -22.72 0.70 54.62
CA GLU A 78 -21.67 -0.28 54.86
C GLU A 78 -20.92 -0.58 53.56
N VAL A 79 -19.60 -0.68 53.63
CA VAL A 79 -18.76 -1.19 52.53
C VAL A 79 -18.35 -2.63 52.83
N VAL A 80 -18.72 -3.56 51.95
CA VAL A 80 -18.52 -5.00 52.08
C VAL A 80 -17.51 -5.47 51.05
N LYS A 81 -16.52 -6.28 51.45
CA LYS A 81 -15.61 -6.93 50.50
C LYS A 81 -16.30 -8.14 49.88
N ILE A 82 -16.31 -8.22 48.56
CA ILE A 82 -16.94 -9.32 47.84
C ILE A 82 -16.04 -9.93 46.76
N SER A 83 -16.43 -11.10 46.26
CA SER A 83 -16.08 -11.58 44.92
C SER A 83 -17.37 -11.79 44.12
N VAL A 84 -17.39 -11.39 42.85
CA VAL A 84 -18.51 -11.71 41.94
C VAL A 84 -18.30 -13.11 41.41
N THR A 85 -19.29 -13.99 41.58
CA THR A 85 -19.21 -15.38 41.12
C THR A 85 -19.87 -15.54 39.76
N ASP A 86 -21.06 -14.95 39.60
CA ASP A 86 -21.81 -14.89 38.36
C ASP A 86 -22.84 -13.75 38.46
N SER A 87 -23.64 -13.54 37.42
CA SER A 87 -24.70 -12.54 37.33
C SER A 87 -25.76 -12.60 38.45
N SER A 88 -25.89 -13.72 39.17
CA SER A 88 -26.90 -13.93 40.21
C SER A 88 -26.32 -14.16 41.60
N ASN A 89 -24.99 -14.21 41.75
CA ASN A 89 -24.35 -14.54 43.02
C ASN A 89 -23.08 -13.73 43.26
N VAL A 90 -22.97 -13.19 44.48
CA VAL A 90 -21.72 -12.65 45.02
C VAL A 90 -21.33 -13.42 46.27
N SER A 91 -20.04 -13.52 46.57
CA SER A 91 -19.55 -14.07 47.83
C SER A 91 -19.03 -12.95 48.72
N ILE A 92 -19.60 -12.81 49.91
CA ILE A 92 -19.13 -11.87 50.94
C ILE A 92 -17.87 -12.45 51.59
N LEU A 93 -16.76 -11.73 51.45
CA LEU A 93 -15.45 -12.11 51.98
C LEU A 93 -15.18 -11.46 53.34
N SER A 94 -15.58 -10.20 53.53
CA SER A 94 -15.47 -9.50 54.82
C SER A 94 -16.42 -8.30 54.92
N ARG A 95 -16.82 -7.96 56.15
CA ARG A 95 -17.81 -6.91 56.50
C ARG A 95 -17.14 -5.63 57.01
N GLY A 96 -17.89 -4.52 57.06
CA GLY A 96 -17.46 -3.26 57.71
C GLY A 96 -16.10 -2.70 57.25
N GLN A 97 -15.83 -2.73 55.95
CA GLN A 97 -14.55 -2.29 55.38
C GLN A 97 -14.39 -0.76 55.45
N PHE A 98 -13.13 -0.29 55.41
CA PHE A 98 -12.78 1.13 55.41
C PHE A 98 -13.39 1.98 56.54
N GLY A 99 -13.61 1.36 57.71
CA GLY A 99 -14.15 2.03 58.89
C GLY A 99 -15.67 2.20 58.89
N THR A 100 -16.37 1.58 57.95
CA THR A 100 -17.84 1.48 57.97
C THR A 100 -18.33 0.50 59.04
N THR A 101 -19.54 0.70 59.54
CA THR A 101 -20.13 -0.19 60.56
C THR A 101 -20.94 -1.29 59.87
N ALA A 102 -20.69 -2.55 60.24
CA ALA A 102 -21.44 -3.67 59.70
C ALA A 102 -22.89 -3.66 60.20
N THR A 103 -23.84 -3.91 59.29
CA THR A 103 -25.27 -3.93 59.60
C THR A 103 -25.95 -5.10 58.90
N ALA A 104 -27.07 -5.61 59.44
CA ALA A 104 -27.82 -6.65 58.74
C ALA A 104 -28.28 -6.17 57.35
N ILE A 105 -28.10 -7.00 56.32
CA ILE A 105 -28.62 -6.75 54.97
C ILE A 105 -29.99 -7.41 54.88
N SER A 106 -31.00 -6.64 54.49
CA SER A 106 -32.37 -7.16 54.35
C SER A 106 -32.58 -7.88 53.03
N SER A 107 -33.50 -8.85 53.00
CA SER A 107 -33.97 -9.40 51.72
C SER A 107 -34.70 -8.30 50.94
N GLY A 108 -34.39 -8.14 49.66
CA GLY A 108 -34.92 -7.06 48.82
C GLY A 108 -34.20 -5.72 48.97
N GLU A 109 -33.13 -5.62 49.77
CA GLU A 109 -32.35 -4.39 49.91
C GLU A 109 -31.58 -4.05 48.63
N GLN A 110 -31.53 -2.76 48.26
CA GLN A 110 -30.73 -2.30 47.13
C GLN A 110 -29.25 -2.26 47.49
N LEU A 111 -28.44 -2.90 46.65
CA LEU A 111 -27.00 -3.03 46.79
C LEU A 111 -26.33 -2.45 45.55
N ARG A 112 -25.09 -1.98 45.70
CA ARG A 112 -24.28 -1.55 44.55
C ARG A 112 -22.88 -2.13 44.64
N VAL A 113 -22.52 -2.95 43.66
CA VAL A 113 -21.16 -3.41 43.42
C VAL A 113 -20.33 -2.23 42.91
N ILE A 114 -19.18 -1.99 43.54
CA ILE A 114 -18.24 -0.93 43.21
C ILE A 114 -16.82 -1.50 43.09
N HIS A 115 -15.97 -0.80 42.34
CA HIS A 115 -14.56 -1.19 42.22
C HIS A 115 -13.76 -0.75 43.44
N SER A 116 -12.59 -1.37 43.66
CA SER A 116 -11.69 -1.08 44.79
C SER A 116 -11.37 0.41 44.99
N GLY A 117 -11.10 1.13 43.90
CA GLY A 117 -10.76 2.55 43.96
C GLY A 117 -11.88 3.48 44.43
N GLU A 118 -13.15 3.12 44.19
CA GLU A 118 -14.29 3.86 44.74
C GLU A 118 -14.46 3.56 46.23
N ALA A 119 -14.25 2.30 46.63
CA ALA A 119 -14.42 1.85 48.01
C ALA A 119 -13.38 2.45 48.97
N ASP A 120 -12.12 2.57 48.54
CA ASP A 120 -11.03 3.12 49.36
C ASP A 120 -10.82 4.64 49.19
N GLY A 121 -11.55 5.27 48.26
CA GLY A 121 -11.45 6.69 47.96
C GLY A 121 -10.19 7.12 47.20
N SER A 122 -9.38 6.19 46.69
CA SER A 122 -8.19 6.49 45.87
C SER A 122 -8.53 7.03 44.48
N TYR A 123 -9.75 6.75 44.01
CA TYR A 123 -10.17 7.05 42.66
C TYR A 123 -10.49 8.54 42.42
N LYS A 124 -10.04 9.07 41.27
CA LYS A 124 -10.08 10.50 40.93
C LYS A 124 -10.50 10.84 39.50
N GLY A 125 -10.98 9.90 38.69
CA GLY A 125 -11.28 10.18 37.28
C GLY A 125 -10.62 9.22 36.30
N TYR A 126 -9.46 8.71 36.67
CA TYR A 126 -8.46 8.19 35.74
C TYR A 126 -7.97 6.80 36.17
N PRO A 127 -7.46 5.99 35.22
CA PRO A 127 -7.00 4.63 35.48
C PRO A 127 -5.77 4.60 36.39
N GLN A 128 -5.46 3.42 36.93
CA GLN A 128 -4.22 3.20 37.68
C GLN A 128 -3.01 3.46 36.79
N LEU A 129 -2.05 4.21 37.31
CA LEU A 129 -0.78 4.47 36.63
C LEU A 129 0.21 3.32 36.89
N PRO A 130 1.22 3.11 36.01
CA PRO A 130 2.23 2.07 36.20
C PRO A 130 3.02 2.17 37.51
N ASN A 131 3.08 3.37 38.12
CA ASN A 131 3.70 3.60 39.42
C ASN A 131 2.77 3.31 40.62
N GLY A 132 1.59 2.73 40.38
CA GLY A 132 0.57 2.39 41.38
C GLY A 132 -0.29 3.56 41.85
N GLN A 133 -0.05 4.79 41.38
CA GLN A 133 -0.86 5.96 41.73
C GLN A 133 -2.19 6.00 40.94
N GLY A 134 -3.19 6.69 41.49
CA GLY A 134 -4.51 6.78 40.88
C GLY A 134 -5.48 5.77 41.47
N CYS A 135 -6.35 5.20 40.64
CA CYS A 135 -7.29 4.16 41.05
C CYS A 135 -6.52 2.95 41.62
N SER A 136 -6.94 2.42 42.76
CA SER A 136 -6.35 1.18 43.31
C SER A 136 -6.74 -0.09 42.54
N SER A 137 -7.71 -0.02 41.63
CA SER A 137 -8.10 -1.13 40.75
C SER A 137 -7.11 -1.28 39.60
N GLY A 138 -6.35 -2.38 39.57
CA GLY A 138 -5.33 -2.62 38.55
C GLY A 138 -5.84 -2.82 37.12
N ASP A 139 -7.11 -3.15 36.97
CA ASP A 139 -7.78 -3.35 35.69
C ASP A 139 -8.59 -2.11 35.24
N SER A 140 -8.40 -0.95 35.88
CA SER A 140 -9.17 0.27 35.62
C SER A 140 -8.91 0.92 34.25
N PHE A 141 -7.85 0.51 33.56
CA PHE A 141 -7.49 1.01 32.23
C PHE A 141 -8.27 0.28 31.12
N ASP A 142 -8.89 1.07 30.25
CA ASP A 142 -9.45 0.62 28.98
C ASP A 142 -9.13 1.71 27.93
N ARG A 143 -8.56 1.31 26.79
CA ARG A 143 -8.13 2.26 25.75
C ARG A 143 -9.32 2.98 25.10
N THR A 144 -10.48 2.34 25.06
CA THR A 144 -11.70 2.84 24.41
C THR A 144 -12.51 3.77 25.32
N VAL A 145 -12.23 3.74 26.63
CA VAL A 145 -12.92 4.58 27.61
C VAL A 145 -12.18 5.90 27.76
N GLU A 146 -12.81 6.95 27.27
CA GLU A 146 -12.26 8.31 27.23
C GLU A 146 -13.17 9.29 27.97
N ARG A 147 -12.61 10.44 28.35
CA ARG A 147 -13.37 11.59 28.85
C ARG A 147 -13.12 12.78 27.96
N GLU A 148 -14.18 13.43 27.54
CA GLU A 148 -14.09 14.61 26.71
C GLU A 148 -13.79 15.88 27.53
N LEU A 149 -12.83 16.67 27.05
CA LEU A 149 -12.56 18.03 27.51
C LEU A 149 -12.72 18.99 26.34
N LEU A 150 -13.87 19.67 26.27
CA LEU A 150 -14.25 20.54 25.15
C LEU A 150 -13.97 22.03 25.46
N PHE A 151 -13.19 22.68 24.59
CA PHE A 151 -12.76 24.07 24.69
C PHE A 151 -13.24 24.89 23.47
N PRO A 152 -14.41 25.55 23.53
CA PRO A 152 -14.88 26.43 22.47
C PRO A 152 -14.29 27.86 22.59
N THR A 153 -14.22 28.56 21.47
CA THR A 153 -13.89 30.01 21.41
C THR A 153 -15.08 30.90 21.81
N SER A 154 -16.31 30.42 21.65
CA SER A 154 -17.54 31.11 22.06
C SER A 154 -17.91 30.84 23.52
N GLN A 155 -18.62 31.79 24.14
CA GLN A 155 -19.32 31.54 25.39
C GLN A 155 -20.63 30.81 25.09
N ASN A 156 -20.85 29.65 25.70
CA ASN A 156 -22.00 28.78 25.44
C ASN A 156 -22.80 28.55 26.74
N PHE A 157 -24.12 28.41 26.60
CA PHE A 157 -25.07 28.36 27.73
C PHE A 157 -26.17 27.29 27.57
N ASN A 158 -25.88 26.19 26.90
CA ASN A 158 -26.85 25.12 26.58
C ASN A 158 -26.83 23.91 27.55
N GLY A 159 -26.22 24.06 28.74
CA GLY A 159 -26.15 23.00 29.76
C GLY A 159 -25.11 21.91 29.52
N GLN A 160 -24.35 21.97 28.42
CA GLN A 160 -23.17 21.12 28.21
C GLN A 160 -21.96 21.62 29.02
N ILE A 161 -21.00 20.73 29.27
CA ILE A 161 -19.77 21.06 29.98
C ILE A 161 -18.76 21.62 28.98
N TYR A 162 -18.33 22.86 29.23
CA TYR A 162 -17.29 23.53 28.44
C TYR A 162 -16.16 24.02 29.35
N PHE A 163 -14.94 23.97 28.83
CA PHE A 163 -13.76 24.52 29.45
C PHE A 163 -13.33 25.80 28.73
N ASN A 164 -12.93 26.81 29.48
CA ASN A 164 -12.50 28.09 28.94
C ASN A 164 -10.97 28.12 28.75
N GLY A 165 -10.51 28.96 27.81
CA GLY A 165 -9.09 29.28 27.67
C GLY A 165 -8.51 29.01 26.28
N LEU A 166 -9.28 28.53 25.30
CA LEU A 166 -8.78 28.37 23.93
C LEU A 166 -8.30 29.72 23.37
N LYS A 167 -7.01 29.81 23.01
CA LYS A 167 -6.39 31.03 22.49
C LYS A 167 -6.24 31.00 20.97
N SER A 168 -5.75 29.88 20.43
CA SER A 168 -5.54 29.73 18.99
C SER A 168 -5.56 28.26 18.57
N VAL A 169 -6.00 28.02 17.34
CA VAL A 169 -5.89 26.76 16.62
C VAL A 169 -5.25 27.11 15.27
N SER A 170 -4.08 26.55 15.00
CA SER A 170 -3.38 26.72 13.72
C SER A 170 -3.28 25.36 13.06
N HIS A 171 -3.97 25.20 11.95
CA HIS A 171 -3.97 24.00 11.13
C HIS A 171 -3.02 24.14 9.95
N THR A 172 -2.33 23.05 9.64
CA THR A 172 -1.59 22.83 8.40
C THR A 172 -2.19 21.57 7.77
N PRO A 173 -2.83 21.67 6.60
CA PRO A 173 -3.43 20.53 5.93
C PRO A 173 -2.41 19.49 5.50
N VAL A 174 -2.93 18.32 5.14
CA VAL A 174 -2.21 17.31 4.39
C VAL A 174 -1.67 17.90 3.08
N GLU A 175 -0.50 17.42 2.64
CA GLU A 175 0.10 17.80 1.35
C GLU A 175 0.43 16.53 0.58
N LEU A 176 -0.33 16.29 -0.49
CA LEU A 176 -0.23 15.10 -1.34
C LEU A 176 1.10 15.07 -2.10
N LYS A 177 1.62 13.86 -2.29
CA LYS A 177 2.82 13.58 -3.11
C LYS A 177 2.54 12.44 -4.11
N PRO A 178 1.64 12.67 -5.09
CA PRO A 178 1.17 11.63 -6.00
C PRO A 178 2.33 10.96 -6.74
N GLY A 179 2.37 9.62 -6.72
CA GLY A 179 3.42 8.83 -7.39
C GLY A 179 4.81 8.90 -6.78
N MET A 180 4.98 9.55 -5.62
CA MET A 180 6.29 9.66 -4.94
C MET A 180 6.29 9.08 -3.53
N ALA A 181 5.32 9.45 -2.70
CA ALA A 181 5.30 9.05 -1.29
C ALA A 181 3.90 9.22 -0.68
N MET A 182 3.73 8.68 0.52
CA MET A 182 2.61 9.01 1.39
C MET A 182 2.57 10.52 1.63
N ALA A 183 1.36 11.07 1.69
CA ALA A 183 1.18 12.50 1.89
C ALA A 183 1.79 12.96 3.21
N LYS A 184 2.32 14.18 3.22
CA LYS A 184 2.84 14.79 4.44
C LYS A 184 1.70 14.99 5.41
N ASN A 185 1.88 14.54 6.65
CA ASN A 185 0.81 14.55 7.63
C ASN A 185 0.23 15.95 7.85
N ALA A 186 -1.09 16.01 7.94
CA ALA A 186 -1.79 17.13 8.50
C ALA A 186 -1.36 17.33 9.96
N SER A 187 -1.31 18.59 10.38
CA SER A 187 -0.94 18.94 11.74
C SER A 187 -1.78 20.08 12.29
N VAL A 188 -1.99 20.05 13.59
CA VAL A 188 -2.65 21.14 14.31
C VAL A 188 -1.82 21.57 15.51
N ASN A 189 -1.68 22.88 15.67
CA ASN A 189 -1.04 23.50 16.82
C ASN A 189 -2.08 24.29 17.60
N ILE A 190 -2.33 23.87 18.83
CA ILE A 190 -3.39 24.40 19.69
C ILE A 190 -2.74 25.07 20.88
N THR A 191 -3.23 26.26 21.22
CA THR A 191 -2.79 26.99 22.41
C THR A 191 -3.98 27.25 23.33
N ILE A 192 -3.87 26.84 24.59
CA ILE A 192 -4.90 27.00 25.62
C ILE A 192 -4.28 27.71 26.84
N GLY A 193 -4.93 28.74 27.36
CA GLY A 193 -4.62 29.34 28.64
C GLY A 193 -5.06 28.44 29.78
N ASP A 194 -4.16 28.13 30.70
CA ASP A 194 -4.41 27.25 31.83
C ASP A 194 -4.80 28.06 33.07
N ASN A 195 -6.02 27.84 33.55
CA ASN A 195 -6.60 28.56 34.68
C ASN A 195 -6.81 27.63 35.88
N THR A 196 -6.97 28.20 37.07
CA THR A 196 -7.36 27.46 38.27
C THR A 196 -8.70 26.77 38.05
N ASP A 197 -8.80 25.51 38.48
CA ASP A 197 -9.99 24.69 38.28
C ASP A 197 -10.34 23.95 39.57
N GLU A 198 -11.64 23.79 39.85
CA GLU A 198 -12.16 23.18 41.09
C GLU A 198 -12.48 21.68 40.96
N ASP A 199 -12.11 21.03 39.85
CA ASP A 199 -12.36 19.62 39.54
C ASP A 199 -13.84 19.22 39.40
N VAL A 200 -14.75 20.19 39.32
CA VAL A 200 -16.21 19.96 39.29
C VAL A 200 -16.61 18.99 38.17
N TYR A 201 -15.96 19.10 37.01
CA TYR A 201 -16.29 18.33 35.82
C TYR A 201 -15.26 17.24 35.47
N THR A 202 -14.09 17.25 36.11
CA THR A 202 -13.00 16.29 35.83
C THR A 202 -12.87 15.20 36.89
N VAL A 203 -13.46 15.36 38.08
CA VAL A 203 -13.43 14.36 39.15
C VAL A 203 -14.87 14.02 39.57
N PRO A 204 -15.33 12.76 39.39
CA PRO A 204 -16.73 12.39 39.64
C PRO A 204 -17.16 12.62 41.09
N TYR A 205 -16.32 12.27 42.06
CA TYR A 205 -16.66 12.32 43.47
C TYR A 205 -16.28 13.66 44.11
N ALA A 206 -17.26 14.34 44.70
CA ALA A 206 -17.09 15.66 45.29
C ALA A 206 -15.99 15.71 46.38
N ALA A 207 -15.85 14.66 47.19
CA ALA A 207 -14.84 14.57 48.25
C ALA A 207 -13.39 14.56 47.74
N GLN A 208 -13.16 14.22 46.46
CA GLN A 208 -11.84 14.12 45.85
C GLN A 208 -11.45 15.36 45.02
N ARG A 209 -12.35 16.35 44.92
CA ARG A 209 -12.14 17.58 44.14
C ARG A 209 -11.16 18.53 44.84
N THR A 210 -10.32 19.23 44.08
CA THR A 210 -9.33 20.18 44.60
C THR A 210 -9.16 21.41 43.71
N SER A 211 -8.92 22.57 44.34
CA SER A 211 -8.61 23.86 43.70
C SER A 211 -7.14 24.28 43.83
N LYS A 212 -6.25 23.37 44.26
CA LYS A 212 -4.83 23.66 44.58
C LYS A 212 -3.93 23.98 43.38
N ALA A 213 -4.38 23.74 42.15
CA ALA A 213 -3.59 23.93 40.94
C ALA A 213 -4.49 24.20 39.72
N THR A 214 -3.89 24.58 38.60
CA THR A 214 -4.57 24.81 37.32
C THR A 214 -5.02 23.49 36.68
N LEU A 215 -5.99 23.56 35.77
CA LEU A 215 -6.60 22.40 35.11
C LEU A 215 -5.54 21.47 34.50
N PHE A 216 -4.66 21.99 33.65
CA PHE A 216 -3.69 21.16 32.95
C PHE A 216 -2.54 20.68 33.84
N LYS A 217 -2.13 21.44 34.87
CA LYS A 217 -1.19 20.92 35.89
C LYS A 217 -1.74 19.66 36.56
N LYS A 218 -3.04 19.69 36.91
CA LYS A 218 -3.72 18.53 37.48
C LYS A 218 -3.85 17.41 36.46
N LEU A 219 -4.26 17.70 35.22
CA LEU A 219 -4.41 16.69 34.18
C LEU A 219 -3.10 16.00 33.80
N ILE A 220 -1.99 16.73 33.66
CA ILE A 220 -0.65 16.16 33.39
C ILE A 220 -0.21 15.21 34.52
N ALA A 221 -0.47 15.57 35.78
CA ALA A 221 -0.17 14.70 36.91
C ALA A 221 -1.04 13.42 36.95
N ARG A 222 -2.26 13.47 36.40
CA ARG A 222 -3.22 12.36 36.35
C ARG A 222 -3.06 11.49 35.10
N HIS A 223 -2.61 12.10 34.00
CA HIS A 223 -2.42 11.51 32.69
C HIS A 223 -1.01 11.87 32.19
N PRO A 224 0.05 11.23 32.73
CA PRO A 224 1.42 11.52 32.30
C PRO A 224 1.68 11.15 30.83
N TYR A 225 0.83 10.31 30.23
CA TYR A 225 0.95 9.83 28.85
C TYR A 225 -0.14 10.42 27.94
N PHE A 226 -0.01 11.71 27.62
CA PHE A 226 -0.88 12.40 26.66
C PHE A 226 -0.58 12.07 25.19
N GLN A 227 0.61 11.54 24.90
CA GLN A 227 0.96 11.10 23.55
C GLN A 227 0.06 9.95 23.10
N ASN A 228 -0.25 9.91 21.82
CA ASN A 228 -1.13 8.93 21.20
C ASN A 228 -2.58 8.96 21.74
N ARG A 229 -3.05 10.10 22.28
CA ARG A 229 -4.45 10.33 22.65
C ARG A 229 -5.19 11.06 21.55
N ARG A 230 -6.50 10.85 21.49
CA ARG A 230 -7.38 11.45 20.50
C ARG A 230 -7.59 12.95 20.79
N LEU A 231 -7.54 13.73 19.73
CA LEU A 231 -7.72 15.18 19.71
C LEU A 231 -8.62 15.52 18.53
N VAL A 232 -9.69 16.27 18.77
CA VAL A 232 -10.63 16.68 17.71
C VAL A 232 -10.72 18.19 17.68
N THR A 233 -10.70 18.76 16.49
CA THR A 233 -10.97 20.18 16.28
C THR A 233 -12.24 20.37 15.48
N PHE A 234 -12.94 21.46 15.78
CA PHE A 234 -14.17 21.85 15.12
C PHE A 234 -14.00 23.26 14.59
N SER A 235 -14.33 23.47 13.32
CA SER A 235 -14.40 24.79 12.69
C SER A 235 -15.66 24.89 11.85
N GLY A 236 -16.36 26.01 11.94
CA GLY A 236 -17.59 26.23 11.19
C GLY A 236 -18.41 27.34 11.80
N PHE A 237 -19.72 27.13 11.92
CA PHE A 237 -20.67 28.18 12.28
C PHE A 237 -21.30 27.96 13.65
N LEU A 238 -21.70 29.04 14.32
CA LEU A 238 -22.54 28.94 15.51
C LEU A 238 -23.93 28.40 15.15
N GLY A 239 -24.54 27.71 16.11
CA GLY A 239 -25.95 27.34 16.08
C GLY A 239 -26.84 28.58 16.04
N ASP A 240 -28.11 28.38 15.64
CA ASP A 240 -29.08 29.49 15.56
C ASP A 240 -29.40 30.09 16.94
N ASP A 241 -29.16 29.32 18.00
CA ASP A 241 -29.25 29.72 19.40
C ASP A 241 -28.00 30.47 19.90
N GLY A 242 -27.01 30.68 19.03
CA GLY A 242 -25.74 31.34 19.35
C GLY A 242 -24.73 30.47 20.11
N ASN A 243 -25.03 29.18 20.32
CA ASN A 243 -24.13 28.23 20.97
C ASN A 243 -23.31 27.42 19.95
N PHE A 244 -22.24 26.80 20.42
CA PHE A 244 -21.47 25.81 19.69
C PHE A 244 -22.33 24.57 19.44
N ASP A 245 -22.45 24.20 18.17
CA ASP A 245 -23.13 23.00 17.70
C ASP A 245 -22.20 22.28 16.73
N ARG A 246 -21.81 21.04 17.09
CA ARG A 246 -20.90 20.21 16.30
C ARG A 246 -21.44 19.95 14.89
N THR A 247 -22.76 19.87 14.74
CA THR A 247 -23.36 19.57 13.44
C THR A 247 -23.19 20.72 12.44
N GLN A 248 -22.94 21.95 12.90
CA GLN A 248 -22.65 23.11 12.05
C GLN A 248 -21.16 23.30 11.74
N CYS A 249 -20.30 22.35 12.16
CA CYS A 249 -18.85 22.44 12.03
C CYS A 249 -18.28 21.27 11.23
N VAL A 250 -17.18 21.52 10.53
CA VAL A 250 -16.27 20.48 10.06
C VAL A 250 -15.49 19.95 11.25
N GLU A 251 -15.57 18.64 11.45
CA GLU A 251 -14.87 17.92 12.50
C GLU A 251 -13.60 17.28 11.94
N ARG A 252 -12.43 17.62 12.50
CA ARG A 252 -11.15 17.02 12.13
C ARG A 252 -10.51 16.32 13.30
N GLU A 253 -10.03 15.11 13.06
CA GLU A 253 -9.47 14.25 14.08
C GLU A 253 -7.95 14.06 13.92
N TYR A 254 -7.25 14.18 15.05
CA TYR A 254 -5.81 14.05 15.17
C TYR A 254 -5.43 13.19 16.38
N ILE A 255 -4.16 12.78 16.39
CA ILE A 255 -3.48 12.09 17.47
C ILE A 255 -2.49 13.07 18.10
N ILE A 256 -2.49 13.20 19.42
CA ILE A 256 -1.54 14.06 20.15
C ILE A 256 -0.12 13.51 19.99
N ASP A 257 0.74 14.30 19.37
CA ASP A 257 2.18 14.05 19.23
C ASP A 257 2.94 14.61 20.44
N SER A 258 2.63 15.85 20.84
CA SER A 258 3.24 16.48 22.01
C SER A 258 2.31 17.44 22.73
N LEU A 259 2.52 17.57 24.04
CA LEU A 259 1.84 18.51 24.92
C LEU A 259 2.86 19.15 25.84
N ASN A 260 2.92 20.47 25.85
CA ASN A 260 3.82 21.25 26.70
C ASN A 260 3.03 22.28 27.50
N LEU A 261 3.38 22.45 28.77
CA LEU A 261 2.82 23.49 29.64
C LEU A 261 3.93 24.45 30.06
N ASN A 262 3.87 25.69 29.59
CA ASN A 262 4.83 26.75 29.91
C ASN A 262 4.08 28.04 30.29
N ASN A 263 4.46 28.68 31.40
CA ASN A 263 3.88 29.97 31.84
C ASN A 263 2.33 29.99 31.83
N ASN A 264 1.70 28.95 32.39
CA ASN A 264 0.23 28.75 32.38
C ASN A 264 -0.40 28.80 30.97
N THR A 265 0.35 28.39 29.95
CA THR A 265 -0.13 28.22 28.59
C THR A 265 0.25 26.82 28.13
N VAL A 266 -0.74 26.09 27.63
CA VAL A 266 -0.59 24.74 27.10
C VAL A 266 -0.52 24.83 25.60
N THR A 267 0.50 24.20 25.03
CA THR A 267 0.66 24.01 23.59
C THR A 267 0.54 22.52 23.30
N ILE A 268 -0.38 22.17 22.40
CA ILE A 268 -0.62 20.80 21.96
C ILE A 268 -0.36 20.74 20.46
N ARG A 269 0.46 19.78 20.04
CA ARG A 269 0.65 19.42 18.63
C ARG A 269 -0.08 18.10 18.37
N GLY A 270 -1.01 18.12 17.42
CA GLY A 270 -1.66 16.93 16.88
C GLY A 270 -1.19 16.66 15.45
N LEU A 271 -1.15 15.39 15.08
CA LEU A 271 -0.91 14.90 13.72
C LEU A 271 -2.02 13.94 13.30
N ASP A 272 -2.24 13.77 12.01
CA ASP A 272 -3.20 12.76 11.54
C ASP A 272 -2.79 11.31 11.89
N PRO A 273 -3.70 10.32 11.74
CA PRO A 273 -3.41 8.93 12.06
C PRO A 273 -2.26 8.28 11.28
N LEU A 274 -1.90 8.77 10.09
CA LEU A 274 -0.80 8.20 9.29
C LEU A 274 0.56 8.39 9.98
N MET A 275 0.67 9.27 10.99
CA MET A 275 1.88 9.38 11.82
C MET A 275 2.27 8.05 12.50
N LEU A 276 1.31 7.12 12.65
CA LEU A 276 1.53 5.81 13.26
C LEU A 276 2.28 4.83 12.33
N ALA A 277 2.44 5.16 11.05
CA ALA A 277 3.28 4.43 10.09
C ALA A 277 4.76 4.83 10.14
N GLU A 278 5.10 5.95 10.78
CA GLU A 278 6.48 6.44 10.88
C GLU A 278 7.40 5.43 11.59
N ARG A 279 8.71 5.49 11.27
CA ARG A 279 9.75 4.57 11.79
C ARG A 279 9.78 4.37 13.30
N LYS A 280 9.46 5.41 14.08
CA LYS A 280 9.46 5.34 15.54
C LYS A 280 8.24 4.60 16.10
N LYS A 281 7.22 4.37 15.29
CA LYS A 281 5.90 3.88 15.68
C LYS A 281 5.62 2.49 15.12
N ALA A 282 6.02 2.20 13.88
CA ALA A 282 5.78 0.91 13.25
C ALA A 282 6.92 0.49 12.31
N LYS A 283 7.07 -0.84 12.18
CA LYS A 283 7.98 -1.47 11.22
C LYS A 283 7.30 -2.64 10.53
N TYR A 284 7.65 -2.88 9.28
CA TYR A 284 7.24 -4.02 8.50
C TYR A 284 8.45 -4.70 7.82
N PRO A 285 8.64 -6.03 7.99
CA PRO A 285 8.05 -6.85 9.05
C PRO A 285 8.40 -6.33 10.46
N ALA A 286 7.71 -6.83 11.47
CA ALA A 286 8.15 -6.64 12.86
C ALA A 286 9.54 -7.24 13.06
N THR A 287 10.33 -6.64 13.96
CA THR A 287 11.65 -7.18 14.31
C THR A 287 11.49 -8.49 15.05
N SER A 288 12.06 -9.57 14.50
CA SER A 288 11.99 -10.86 15.16
C SER A 288 12.99 -10.98 16.31
N TYR A 289 12.64 -11.75 17.33
CA TYR A 289 13.41 -11.99 18.55
C TYR A 289 14.27 -13.25 18.49
N GLY A 290 13.93 -14.20 17.60
CA GLY A 290 14.63 -15.47 17.48
C GLY A 290 16.11 -15.33 17.14
N ARG A 291 16.94 -16.11 17.84
CA ARG A 291 18.37 -16.27 17.58
C ARG A 291 18.71 -17.74 17.46
N LEU A 292 19.67 -18.10 16.62
CA LEU A 292 20.11 -19.50 16.53
C LEU A 292 20.62 -20.01 17.87
N SER A 293 20.06 -21.11 18.37
CA SER A 293 20.57 -21.83 19.54
C SER A 293 21.62 -22.89 19.18
N VAL A 294 21.65 -23.28 17.91
CA VAL A 294 22.63 -24.19 17.32
C VAL A 294 23.10 -23.59 15.99
N ALA A 295 24.40 -23.71 15.70
CA ALA A 295 24.95 -23.29 14.40
C ALA A 295 24.33 -24.12 13.26
N ILE A 296 24.18 -23.50 12.09
CA ILE A 296 23.63 -24.13 10.88
C ILE A 296 24.76 -24.27 9.86
N ASP A 297 24.88 -25.48 9.32
CA ASP A 297 25.81 -25.82 8.24
C ASP A 297 25.08 -26.45 7.04
N ASN A 298 25.83 -26.82 6.00
CA ASN A 298 25.26 -27.44 4.80
C ASN A 298 24.56 -28.80 5.03
N SER A 299 24.72 -29.44 6.20
CA SER A 299 24.06 -30.70 6.55
C SER A 299 22.80 -30.53 7.40
N SER A 300 22.55 -29.31 7.87
CA SER A 300 21.46 -28.99 8.77
C SER A 300 20.10 -29.09 8.07
N THR A 301 19.15 -29.77 8.71
CA THR A 301 17.76 -29.95 8.23
C THR A 301 16.74 -29.16 9.02
N SER A 302 17.17 -28.48 10.08
CA SER A 302 16.29 -27.76 11.01
C SER A 302 16.99 -26.54 11.62
N ILE A 303 16.20 -25.56 12.00
CA ILE A 303 16.60 -24.34 12.70
C ILE A 303 16.04 -24.42 14.11
N PHE A 304 16.91 -24.29 15.10
CA PHE A 304 16.52 -24.20 16.51
C PHE A 304 16.79 -22.78 17.01
N MET A 305 15.79 -22.15 17.60
CA MET A 305 15.89 -20.76 18.05
C MET A 305 15.83 -20.65 19.57
N ALA A 306 16.56 -19.68 20.12
CA ALA A 306 16.36 -19.12 21.43
C ALA A 306 15.56 -17.81 21.32
N ASN A 307 14.78 -17.48 22.35
CA ASN A 307 13.99 -16.24 22.48
C ASN A 307 12.86 -16.04 21.44
N ALA A 308 12.53 -17.06 20.64
CA ALA A 308 11.34 -16.99 19.78
C ALA A 308 10.07 -16.86 20.64
N VAL A 309 9.13 -16.04 20.19
CA VAL A 309 7.82 -15.88 20.83
C VAL A 309 6.80 -16.78 20.14
N ASP A 310 5.90 -17.40 20.90
CA ASP A 310 4.83 -18.23 20.35
C ASP A 310 4.00 -17.47 19.30
N GLY A 311 3.84 -18.06 18.11
CA GLY A 311 3.15 -17.49 16.96
C GLY A 311 3.96 -16.46 16.15
N GLU A 312 5.18 -16.10 16.56
CA GLU A 312 6.00 -15.07 15.90
C GLU A 312 6.33 -15.40 14.44
N TYR A 313 6.65 -16.67 14.17
CA TYR A 313 6.99 -17.20 12.84
C TYR A 313 5.82 -17.97 12.22
N GLY A 314 4.59 -17.80 12.71
CA GLY A 314 3.42 -18.57 12.26
C GLY A 314 3.07 -19.74 13.18
N LEU A 315 2.02 -20.47 12.80
CA LEU A 315 1.51 -21.64 13.51
C LEU A 315 2.21 -22.92 13.01
N ASN A 316 2.16 -24.00 13.81
CA ASN A 316 2.74 -25.28 13.43
C ASN A 316 2.16 -25.78 12.09
N GLY A 317 3.03 -26.05 11.13
CA GLY A 317 2.69 -26.45 9.77
C GLY A 317 2.73 -25.32 8.73
N ASP A 318 2.83 -24.05 9.16
CA ASP A 318 2.87 -22.92 8.23
C ASP A 318 4.21 -22.88 7.46
N PRO A 319 4.18 -22.65 6.13
CA PRO A 319 5.38 -22.37 5.36
C PRO A 319 5.85 -20.94 5.62
N VAL A 320 7.14 -20.75 5.90
CA VAL A 320 7.73 -19.44 6.16
C VAL A 320 9.10 -19.30 5.53
N THR A 321 9.47 -18.06 5.17
CA THR A 321 10.83 -17.73 4.78
C THR A 321 11.50 -16.95 5.91
N VAL A 322 12.72 -17.32 6.25
CA VAL A 322 13.55 -16.61 7.23
C VAL A 322 14.82 -16.08 6.60
N ASN A 323 15.30 -14.96 7.10
CA ASN A 323 16.58 -14.37 6.75
C ASN A 323 17.56 -14.54 7.91
N ILE A 324 18.74 -15.12 7.62
CA ILE A 324 19.87 -15.17 8.53
C ILE A 324 21.05 -14.51 7.82
N GLU A 325 21.50 -13.38 8.37
CA GLU A 325 22.43 -12.47 7.70
C GLU A 325 21.91 -12.00 6.33
N ASP A 326 22.40 -12.57 5.22
CA ASP A 326 21.94 -12.31 3.84
C ASP A 326 21.45 -13.61 3.15
N GLU A 327 21.32 -14.73 3.87
CA GLU A 327 20.75 -15.98 3.35
C GLU A 327 19.24 -16.05 3.64
N LEU A 328 18.46 -16.26 2.60
CA LEU A 328 17.04 -16.56 2.70
C LEU A 328 16.84 -18.09 2.70
N ILE A 329 16.03 -18.59 3.63
CA ILE A 329 15.77 -20.01 3.81
C ILE A 329 14.26 -20.24 3.93
N ASP A 330 13.70 -21.04 3.03
CA ASP A 330 12.32 -21.52 3.11
C ASP A 330 12.25 -22.67 4.12
N CYS A 331 11.30 -22.57 5.05
CA CYS A 331 11.11 -23.46 6.17
C CYS A 331 9.63 -23.81 6.39
N THR A 332 9.39 -24.78 7.27
CA THR A 332 8.06 -25.08 7.83
C THR A 332 8.14 -25.01 9.34
N VAL A 333 7.20 -24.32 10.00
CA VAL A 333 7.16 -24.23 11.46
C VAL A 333 6.84 -25.62 12.04
N THR A 334 7.75 -26.21 12.80
CA THR A 334 7.51 -27.51 13.46
C THR A 334 7.03 -27.36 14.89
N ASP A 335 7.55 -26.37 15.62
CA ASP A 335 7.08 -26.02 16.97
C ASP A 335 7.23 -24.51 17.22
N SER A 336 6.11 -23.79 17.20
CA SER A 336 6.03 -22.34 17.39
C SER A 336 6.39 -21.91 18.82
N ILE A 337 6.09 -22.76 19.82
CA ILE A 337 6.36 -22.46 21.24
C ILE A 337 7.86 -22.65 21.53
N ALA A 338 8.45 -23.71 20.98
CA ALA A 338 9.87 -24.01 21.16
C ALA A 338 10.78 -23.24 20.18
N GLY A 339 10.23 -22.63 19.13
CA GLY A 339 11.01 -21.91 18.12
C GLY A 339 11.78 -22.84 17.18
N GLU A 340 11.14 -23.91 16.72
CA GLU A 340 11.73 -24.90 15.82
C GLU A 340 11.15 -24.81 14.41
N LEU A 341 12.02 -24.78 13.40
CA LEU A 341 11.65 -24.77 11.98
C LEU A 341 12.35 -25.92 11.24
N ALA A 342 11.64 -26.63 10.38
CA ALA A 342 12.25 -27.57 9.44
C ALA A 342 12.69 -26.82 8.17
N ILE A 343 13.94 -27.03 7.73
CA ILE A 343 14.47 -26.42 6.52
C ILE A 343 13.91 -27.16 5.31
N VAL A 344 13.25 -26.41 4.42
CA VAL A 344 12.73 -26.93 3.14
C VAL A 344 13.75 -26.67 2.05
N THR A 345 14.20 -25.42 1.90
CA THR A 345 15.17 -25.04 0.87
C THR A 345 16.01 -23.87 1.34
N ARG A 346 17.34 -24.02 1.22
CA ARG A 346 18.32 -22.98 1.54
C ARG A 346 18.66 -22.16 0.29
N ALA A 347 19.23 -20.97 0.49
CA ALA A 347 19.68 -20.10 -0.59
C ALA A 347 18.58 -19.73 -1.60
N VAL A 348 17.39 -19.35 -1.13
CA VAL A 348 16.29 -18.92 -1.99
C VAL A 348 16.41 -17.44 -2.38
N GLY A 349 15.64 -16.99 -3.38
CA GLY A 349 15.62 -15.57 -3.79
C GLY A 349 16.96 -15.01 -4.28
N GLY A 350 17.82 -15.86 -4.85
CA GLY A 350 19.16 -15.48 -5.31
C GLY A 350 20.19 -15.28 -4.19
N SER A 351 19.86 -15.65 -2.95
CA SER A 351 20.81 -15.64 -1.84
C SER A 351 21.86 -16.75 -1.95
N GLU A 352 22.94 -16.63 -1.18
CA GLU A 352 24.07 -17.57 -1.21
C GLU A 352 24.03 -18.47 0.03
N LEU A 353 24.30 -19.77 -0.14
CA LEU A 353 24.36 -20.72 0.96
C LEU A 353 25.61 -20.44 1.82
N LYS A 354 25.42 -20.24 3.13
CA LYS A 354 26.51 -19.93 4.06
C LYS A 354 26.36 -20.69 5.39
N ASP A 355 27.46 -21.00 6.06
CA ASP A 355 27.38 -21.47 7.45
C ASP A 355 27.03 -20.29 8.38
N HIS A 356 26.16 -20.52 9.36
CA HIS A 356 25.69 -19.51 10.32
C HIS A 356 26.02 -19.92 11.75
N ASP A 357 26.63 -19.00 12.49
CA ASP A 357 27.02 -19.24 13.87
C ASP A 357 25.83 -19.16 14.84
N VAL A 358 26.00 -19.77 16.02
CA VAL A 358 25.08 -19.60 17.15
C VAL A 358 24.89 -18.11 17.48
N GLU A 359 23.73 -17.73 18.00
CA GLU A 359 23.29 -16.36 18.29
C GLU A 359 23.01 -15.46 17.07
N SER A 360 23.21 -15.95 15.85
CA SER A 360 22.79 -15.24 14.63
C SER A 360 21.29 -14.95 14.66
N SER A 361 20.90 -13.74 14.25
CA SER A 361 19.50 -13.33 14.28
C SER A 361 18.71 -14.03 13.18
N VAL A 362 17.55 -14.58 13.51
CA VAL A 362 16.64 -15.21 12.55
C VAL A 362 15.46 -14.27 12.35
N GLN A 363 15.36 -13.63 11.18
CA GLN A 363 14.30 -12.66 10.90
C GLN A 363 13.22 -13.29 10.02
N LEU A 364 11.94 -13.16 10.40
CA LEU A 364 10.82 -13.52 9.53
C LEU A 364 10.80 -12.60 8.30
N VAL A 365 10.61 -13.19 7.11
CA VAL A 365 10.57 -12.49 5.83
C VAL A 365 9.17 -12.62 5.22
N PRO A 366 8.39 -11.54 5.17
CA PRO A 366 7.19 -11.50 4.35
C PRO A 366 7.55 -11.69 2.88
N VAL A 367 6.79 -12.56 2.24
CA VAL A 367 6.92 -12.90 0.83
C VAL A 367 5.62 -12.51 0.14
N TRP A 368 5.71 -11.59 -0.82
CA TRP A 368 4.55 -11.19 -1.63
C TRP A 368 4.66 -11.81 -3.01
N GLU A 369 3.54 -12.33 -3.51
CA GLU A 369 3.46 -12.96 -4.83
C GLU A 369 2.20 -12.47 -5.55
N ASN A 370 2.33 -12.11 -6.83
CA ASN A 370 1.21 -11.73 -7.71
C ASN A 370 0.22 -10.75 -7.05
N PHE A 371 0.74 -9.63 -6.53
CA PHE A 371 0.00 -8.75 -5.65
C PHE A 371 -0.42 -7.43 -6.32
N ASN A 372 -1.54 -6.87 -5.86
CA ASN A 372 -1.92 -5.51 -6.17
C ASN A 372 -1.24 -4.53 -5.18
N PRO A 373 -0.59 -3.45 -5.65
CA PRO A 373 0.13 -2.53 -4.78
C PRO A 373 -0.79 -1.79 -3.79
N VAL A 374 -2.02 -1.43 -4.18
CA VAL A 374 -3.00 -0.76 -3.30
C VAL A 374 -3.39 -1.68 -2.15
N THR A 375 -3.73 -2.94 -2.46
CA THR A 375 -4.05 -3.95 -1.43
C THR A 375 -2.90 -4.09 -0.44
N LYS A 376 -1.64 -4.19 -0.92
CA LYS A 376 -0.47 -4.33 -0.03
C LYS A 376 -0.16 -3.10 0.79
N ILE A 377 -0.35 -1.90 0.25
CA ILE A 377 -0.25 -0.66 1.04
C ILE A 377 -1.22 -0.72 2.22
N ILE A 378 -2.48 -1.10 1.99
CA ILE A 378 -3.50 -1.16 3.03
C ILE A 378 -3.22 -2.29 4.05
N GLU A 379 -2.86 -3.49 3.60
CA GLU A 379 -2.47 -4.59 4.49
C GLU A 379 -1.29 -4.21 5.41
N VAL A 380 -0.29 -3.51 4.86
CA VAL A 380 0.89 -3.03 5.61
C VAL A 380 0.51 -1.91 6.59
N LEU A 381 -0.39 -0.99 6.22
CA LEU A 381 -0.93 0.00 7.16
C LEU A 381 -1.71 -0.66 8.30
N GLN A 382 -2.46 -1.72 8.02
CA GLN A 382 -3.24 -2.45 9.02
C GLN A 382 -2.38 -3.17 10.07
N THR A 383 -1.06 -3.33 9.85
CA THR A 383 -0.14 -3.84 10.89
C THR A 383 0.22 -2.77 11.94
N THR A 384 -0.21 -1.52 11.75
CA THR A 384 0.04 -0.41 12.68
C THR A 384 -1.04 -0.33 13.77
N SER A 385 -0.95 0.68 14.65
CA SER A 385 -2.00 0.96 15.65
C SER A 385 -3.14 1.86 15.12
N ILE A 386 -3.22 2.09 13.81
CA ILE A 386 -4.31 2.88 13.19
C ILE A 386 -5.63 2.13 13.38
N GLU A 387 -6.66 2.83 13.85
CA GLU A 387 -7.97 2.24 14.09
C GLU A 387 -8.69 1.87 12.78
N SER A 388 -9.35 0.71 12.77
CA SER A 388 -10.05 0.18 11.58
C SER A 388 -11.11 1.13 11.00
N ARG A 389 -11.69 2.01 11.84
CA ARG A 389 -12.68 3.00 11.39
C ARG A 389 -12.14 4.06 10.43
N PHE A 390 -10.82 4.23 10.33
CA PHE A 390 -10.21 5.17 9.40
C PHE A 390 -10.05 4.59 7.98
N TYR A 391 -10.20 3.29 7.79
CA TYR A 391 -10.13 2.68 6.46
C TYR A 391 -11.49 2.75 5.75
N GLU A 392 -11.45 2.68 4.42
CA GLU A 392 -12.61 2.60 3.55
C GLU A 392 -12.52 1.42 2.57
N ASP A 393 -13.39 1.41 1.56
CA ASP A 393 -13.33 0.47 0.45
C ASP A 393 -12.37 0.99 -0.63
N TYR A 394 -11.41 0.17 -1.04
CA TYR A 394 -10.38 0.53 -2.02
C TYR A 394 -10.54 -0.20 -3.36
N THR A 395 -11.65 -0.91 -3.56
CA THR A 395 -11.90 -1.73 -4.77
C THR A 395 -11.70 -0.94 -6.07
N ASP A 396 -12.17 0.32 -6.11
CA ASP A 396 -12.04 1.17 -7.29
C ASP A 396 -10.58 1.54 -7.60
N ALA A 397 -9.78 1.81 -6.56
CA ALA A 397 -8.35 2.08 -6.71
C ALA A 397 -7.58 0.82 -7.15
N GLU A 398 -7.92 -0.34 -6.58
CA GLU A 398 -7.32 -1.63 -6.94
C GLU A 398 -7.57 -2.01 -8.40
N ALA A 399 -8.76 -1.72 -8.94
CA ALA A 399 -9.12 -2.02 -10.32
C ALA A 399 -8.35 -1.16 -11.36
N ASN A 400 -7.79 -0.02 -10.95
CA ASN A 400 -7.14 0.95 -11.83
C ASN A 400 -5.62 0.95 -11.77
N VAL A 401 -5.01 -0.04 -11.10
CA VAL A 401 -3.54 -0.18 -11.01
C VAL A 401 -3.10 -1.54 -11.54
N VAL A 402 -1.98 -1.56 -12.25
CA VAL A 402 -1.40 -2.79 -12.81
C VAL A 402 -0.78 -3.61 -11.67
N PRO A 403 -1.13 -4.89 -11.48
CA PRO A 403 -0.55 -5.71 -10.42
C PRO A 403 0.90 -6.14 -10.75
N ASN A 404 1.66 -6.46 -9.71
CA ASN A 404 2.93 -7.16 -9.85
C ASN A 404 2.69 -8.63 -10.26
N MET A 405 3.57 -9.21 -11.07
CA MET A 405 3.46 -10.60 -11.55
C MET A 405 4.56 -11.54 -11.05
N GLY A 406 5.23 -11.18 -9.94
CA GLY A 406 6.42 -11.84 -9.44
C GLY A 406 6.41 -12.10 -7.95
N LYS A 407 7.52 -12.66 -7.46
CA LYS A 407 7.78 -12.96 -6.05
C LYS A 407 8.76 -11.95 -5.48
N VAL A 408 8.41 -11.33 -4.35
CA VAL A 408 9.19 -10.28 -3.68
C VAL A 408 9.42 -10.64 -2.22
N TYR A 409 10.62 -10.35 -1.72
CA TYR A 409 11.05 -10.65 -0.35
C TYR A 409 11.37 -9.38 0.43
N ILE A 410 10.78 -9.22 1.61
CA ILE A 410 11.03 -8.06 2.49
C ILE A 410 11.93 -8.50 3.64
N ARG A 411 13.23 -8.59 3.33
CA ARG A 411 14.23 -9.30 4.17
C ARG A 411 14.39 -8.80 5.60
N LYS A 412 14.15 -7.52 5.85
CA LYS A 412 14.44 -6.88 7.13
C LYS A 412 13.39 -5.85 7.50
N PRO A 413 13.15 -5.62 8.81
CA PRO A 413 12.28 -4.58 9.31
C PRO A 413 12.70 -3.21 8.80
N ASP A 414 11.81 -2.54 8.08
CA ASP A 414 11.91 -1.11 7.80
C ASP A 414 10.65 -0.39 8.28
N SER A 415 10.64 0.94 8.29
CA SER A 415 9.42 1.68 8.63
C SER A 415 8.31 1.39 7.64
N VAL A 416 7.07 1.29 8.14
CA VAL A 416 5.86 1.11 7.32
C VAL A 416 5.78 2.20 6.25
N GLU A 417 6.07 3.46 6.62
CA GLU A 417 6.21 4.60 5.70
C GLU A 417 7.16 4.30 4.53
N ASN A 418 8.45 4.02 4.77
CA ASN A 418 9.40 3.67 3.71
C ASN A 418 8.96 2.51 2.80
N ILE A 419 8.34 1.47 3.36
CA ILE A 419 7.85 0.34 2.55
C ILE A 419 6.75 0.80 1.60
N ILE A 420 5.81 1.61 2.10
CA ILE A 420 4.71 2.17 1.32
C ILE A 420 5.22 3.16 0.28
N ASP A 421 6.17 4.03 0.64
CA ASP A 421 6.78 5.00 -0.28
C ASP A 421 7.52 4.29 -1.42
N GLU A 422 8.28 3.22 -1.11
CA GLU A 422 8.95 2.39 -2.13
C GLU A 422 7.92 1.73 -3.06
N VAL A 423 6.75 1.31 -2.57
CA VAL A 423 5.65 0.83 -3.42
C VAL A 423 5.06 1.97 -4.26
N ILE A 424 4.69 3.11 -3.67
CA ILE A 424 4.08 4.24 -4.40
C ILE A 424 4.99 4.71 -5.55
N GLN A 425 6.29 4.86 -5.30
CA GLN A 425 7.26 5.31 -6.30
C GLN A 425 7.53 4.26 -7.39
N SER A 426 7.41 2.97 -7.07
CA SER A 426 7.51 1.89 -8.07
C SER A 426 6.38 1.92 -9.10
N TRP A 427 5.18 2.36 -8.69
CA TRP A 427 4.00 2.54 -9.55
C TRP A 427 3.74 4.01 -9.86
N SER A 428 4.80 4.78 -10.11
CA SER A 428 4.71 6.22 -10.37
C SER A 428 3.88 6.56 -11.60
N GLU A 429 3.73 5.65 -12.57
CA GLU A 429 2.84 5.81 -13.72
C GLU A 429 1.37 5.92 -13.33
N SER A 430 0.98 5.26 -12.24
CA SER A 430 -0.40 5.25 -11.72
C SER A 430 -0.69 6.47 -10.82
N GLY A 431 0.33 7.29 -10.50
CA GLY A 431 0.19 8.52 -9.73
C GLY A 431 -0.39 8.34 -8.33
N ILE A 432 -0.21 7.16 -7.70
CA ILE A 432 -0.89 6.80 -6.44
C ILE A 432 -0.72 7.91 -5.39
N ALA A 433 -1.84 8.43 -4.89
CA ALA A 433 -1.89 9.40 -3.81
C ALA A 433 -2.54 8.79 -2.57
N LEU A 434 -1.74 8.55 -1.54
CA LEU A 434 -2.19 8.05 -0.23
C LEU A 434 -2.19 9.21 0.77
N TYR A 435 -3.36 9.52 1.34
CA TYR A 435 -3.51 10.63 2.28
C TYR A 435 -4.61 10.37 3.30
N PHE A 436 -4.58 11.10 4.42
CA PHE A 436 -5.69 11.14 5.36
C PHE A 436 -6.58 12.33 5.03
N ASP A 437 -7.81 12.08 4.60
CA ASP A 437 -8.84 13.09 4.47
C ASP A 437 -9.36 13.43 5.88
N GLU A 438 -9.00 14.63 6.34
CA GLU A 438 -9.32 15.10 7.67
C GLU A 438 -10.82 15.39 7.87
N ALA A 439 -11.53 15.75 6.81
CA ALA A 439 -12.95 16.08 6.85
C ALA A 439 -13.81 14.81 6.82
N ALA A 440 -13.49 13.86 5.94
CA ALA A 440 -14.14 12.55 5.90
C ALA A 440 -13.70 11.64 7.06
N LYS A 441 -12.53 11.93 7.67
CA LYS A 441 -11.84 11.10 8.67
C LYS A 441 -11.55 9.71 8.11
N LYS A 442 -10.99 9.65 6.91
CA LYS A 442 -10.68 8.41 6.17
C LYS A 442 -9.30 8.47 5.53
N ILE A 443 -8.65 7.33 5.46
CA ILE A 443 -7.45 7.13 4.66
C ILE A 443 -7.93 6.90 3.23
N LYS A 444 -7.56 7.82 2.33
CA LYS A 444 -7.91 7.80 0.92
C LYS A 444 -6.72 7.29 0.11
N VAL A 445 -7.00 6.43 -0.87
CA VAL A 445 -6.06 6.06 -1.92
C VAL A 445 -6.68 6.47 -3.24
N LYS A 446 -6.05 7.42 -3.92
CA LYS A 446 -6.48 7.84 -5.25
C LYS A 446 -5.45 7.38 -6.28
N VAL A 447 -5.93 6.71 -7.31
CA VAL A 447 -5.14 6.27 -8.46
C VAL A 447 -5.61 7.07 -9.66
N PHE A 448 -4.67 7.54 -10.49
CA PHE A 448 -4.99 8.29 -11.68
C PHE A 448 -4.84 7.34 -12.87
N SER A 449 -5.96 7.09 -13.56
CA SER A 449 -6.00 6.32 -14.79
C SER A 449 -5.52 7.13 -15.99
N ASP A 450 -5.23 6.44 -17.10
CA ASP A 450 -4.86 7.07 -18.38
C ASP A 450 -5.94 8.02 -18.91
N PHE A 451 -7.22 7.80 -18.59
CA PHE A 451 -8.34 8.62 -19.04
C PHE A 451 -9.20 9.09 -17.86
N GLY A 452 -10.02 10.12 -18.08
CA GLY A 452 -11.23 10.33 -17.26
C GLY A 452 -11.30 11.62 -16.44
N GLN A 453 -10.89 12.76 -16.98
CA GLN A 453 -11.09 14.03 -16.26
C GLN A 453 -11.81 15.05 -17.13
N GLN A 454 -13.05 15.36 -16.75
CA GLN A 454 -13.74 16.59 -17.11
C GLN A 454 -13.61 17.53 -15.90
N PRO A 455 -12.46 18.18 -15.73
CA PRO A 455 -12.18 18.92 -14.51
C PRO A 455 -13.13 20.11 -14.37
N LEU A 456 -13.60 20.32 -13.14
CA LEU A 456 -14.35 21.51 -12.78
C LEU A 456 -13.50 22.75 -13.08
N THR A 457 -14.10 23.73 -13.78
CA THR A 457 -13.42 24.98 -14.09
C THR A 457 -13.59 26.00 -12.96
N LEU A 458 -12.47 26.46 -12.40
CA LEU A 458 -12.39 27.58 -11.48
C LEU A 458 -11.79 28.79 -12.20
N SER A 459 -12.35 29.97 -11.98
CA SER A 459 -11.90 31.19 -12.63
C SER A 459 -11.83 32.38 -11.68
N ASP A 460 -10.92 33.30 -11.96
CA ASP A 460 -10.75 34.59 -11.28
C ASP A 460 -11.99 35.50 -11.36
N SER A 461 -12.77 35.39 -12.43
CA SER A 461 -14.03 36.13 -12.62
C SER A 461 -15.23 35.54 -11.88
N GLY A 462 -15.11 34.33 -11.33
CA GLY A 462 -16.22 33.58 -10.75
C GLY A 462 -15.97 33.06 -9.33
N THR A 463 -15.10 32.06 -9.21
CA THR A 463 -14.94 31.24 -7.99
C THR A 463 -13.66 31.52 -7.22
N ILE A 464 -12.63 32.04 -7.89
CA ILE A 464 -11.34 32.36 -7.27
C ILE A 464 -11.38 33.80 -6.79
N LYS A 465 -10.89 34.03 -5.57
CA LYS A 465 -10.83 35.36 -4.99
C LYS A 465 -9.86 36.26 -5.75
N LEU A 466 -10.36 37.40 -6.22
CA LEU A 466 -9.57 38.37 -6.98
C LEU A 466 -8.26 38.75 -6.28
N GLY A 467 -7.14 38.66 -7.00
CA GLY A 467 -5.81 39.00 -6.51
C GLY A 467 -5.22 38.04 -5.48
N SER A 468 -5.81 36.84 -5.30
CA SER A 468 -5.27 35.80 -4.39
C SER A 468 -4.32 34.81 -5.06
N ILE A 469 -4.33 34.74 -6.40
CA ILE A 469 -3.53 33.78 -7.17
C ILE A 469 -2.05 34.14 -7.04
N THR A 470 -1.24 33.14 -6.75
CA THR A 470 0.22 33.17 -6.83
C THR A 470 0.68 31.96 -7.62
N VAL A 471 1.57 32.17 -8.59
CA VAL A 471 2.13 31.10 -9.42
C VAL A 471 3.64 31.01 -9.15
N ASP A 472 4.07 29.85 -8.65
CA ASP A 472 5.48 29.55 -8.38
C ASP A 472 6.00 28.56 -9.44
N ASN A 473 7.10 28.91 -10.12
CA ASN A 473 7.76 28.02 -11.08
C ASN A 473 8.76 27.15 -10.32
N ASN A 474 8.46 25.87 -10.14
CA ASN A 474 9.29 24.96 -9.35
C ASN A 474 10.45 24.39 -10.18
N TYR A 475 11.51 25.17 -10.34
CA TYR A 475 12.72 24.75 -11.06
C TYR A 475 13.44 23.55 -10.43
N ASN A 476 13.23 23.26 -9.14
CA ASN A 476 13.87 22.12 -8.47
C ASN A 476 13.31 20.78 -8.95
N GLU A 477 12.04 20.76 -9.39
CA GLU A 477 11.40 19.56 -9.93
C GLU A 477 11.49 19.50 -11.46
N GLN A 478 12.16 20.45 -12.10
CA GLN A 478 12.40 20.40 -13.55
C GLN A 478 13.49 19.37 -13.84
N VAL A 479 13.12 18.29 -14.52
CA VAL A 479 14.04 17.18 -14.83
C VAL A 479 13.85 16.74 -16.28
N THR A 480 14.95 16.30 -16.91
CA THR A 480 14.96 15.68 -18.26
C THR A 480 15.34 14.21 -18.21
N ARG A 481 15.80 13.73 -17.05
CA ARG A 481 16.22 12.34 -16.82
C ARG A 481 15.72 11.84 -15.47
N ALA A 482 15.34 10.58 -15.44
CA ALA A 482 15.00 9.87 -14.21
C ALA A 482 15.48 8.41 -14.28
N THR A 483 15.78 7.80 -13.15
CA THR A 483 16.41 6.48 -13.07
C THR A 483 15.69 5.55 -12.10
N ILE A 484 15.46 4.30 -12.51
CA ILE A 484 14.96 3.22 -11.65
C ILE A 484 15.87 1.98 -11.75
N GLY A 485 16.30 1.46 -10.60
CA GLY A 485 16.92 0.15 -10.46
C GLY A 485 15.98 -0.86 -9.81
N PHE A 486 15.85 -2.05 -10.39
CA PHE A 486 14.93 -3.08 -9.91
C PHE A 486 15.39 -4.50 -10.29
N ALA A 487 14.54 -5.50 -9.97
CA ALA A 487 14.83 -6.92 -10.11
C ALA A 487 16.09 -7.33 -9.35
N PRO A 488 16.06 -7.40 -8.00
CA PRO A 488 17.25 -7.64 -7.20
C PRO A 488 17.94 -8.97 -7.57
N ILE A 489 19.26 -8.95 -7.69
CA ILE A 489 20.07 -10.15 -7.97
C ILE A 489 20.00 -11.11 -6.78
N ASN A 490 20.15 -10.57 -5.58
CA ASN A 490 20.02 -11.28 -4.31
C ASN A 490 19.03 -10.53 -3.42
N ALA A 491 17.84 -11.11 -3.23
CA ALA A 491 16.78 -10.51 -2.41
C ALA A 491 17.11 -10.49 -0.90
N GLY A 492 18.10 -11.29 -0.49
CA GLY A 492 18.71 -11.26 0.84
C GLY A 492 19.65 -10.07 1.06
N LYS A 493 19.92 -9.22 0.05
CA LYS A 493 20.73 -7.99 0.16
C LYS A 493 19.89 -6.71 0.01
N LYS A 494 20.49 -5.55 0.29
CA LYS A 494 19.83 -4.26 0.03
C LYS A 494 19.74 -4.08 -1.49
N ILE A 495 18.68 -3.49 -2.01
CA ILE A 495 18.67 -3.06 -3.41
C ILE A 495 19.37 -1.72 -3.56
N ASP A 496 20.24 -1.65 -4.56
CA ASP A 496 21.11 -0.54 -4.96
C ASP A 496 21.62 -0.80 -6.38
N ASP A 497 22.57 0.01 -6.85
CA ASP A 497 23.20 -0.10 -8.17
C ASP A 497 23.94 -1.43 -8.37
N GLU A 498 24.56 -1.98 -7.33
CA GLU A 498 25.30 -3.25 -7.40
C GLU A 498 24.40 -4.49 -7.35
N ASN A 499 23.25 -4.40 -6.68
CA ASN A 499 22.32 -5.53 -6.51
C ASN A 499 21.07 -5.44 -7.40
N SER A 500 21.00 -4.51 -8.35
CA SER A 500 19.91 -4.43 -9.33
C SER A 500 20.28 -5.15 -10.63
N LYS A 501 19.42 -6.05 -11.11
CA LYS A 501 19.62 -6.72 -12.41
C LYS A 501 19.31 -5.79 -13.58
N ILE A 502 18.38 -4.86 -13.39
CA ILE A 502 17.94 -3.90 -14.41
C ILE A 502 18.05 -2.50 -13.82
N ILE A 503 18.76 -1.62 -14.53
CA ILE A 503 18.78 -0.18 -14.27
C ILE A 503 18.29 0.48 -15.55
N TYR A 504 17.17 1.20 -15.46
CA TYR A 504 16.59 1.94 -16.56
C TYR A 504 16.69 3.43 -16.31
N LYS A 505 17.09 4.17 -17.35
CA LYS A 505 17.15 5.63 -17.35
C LYS A 505 16.26 6.16 -18.47
N GLY A 506 15.19 6.86 -18.10
CA GLY A 506 14.36 7.60 -19.03
C GLY A 506 15.02 8.94 -19.35
N ILE A 507 15.03 9.32 -20.64
CA ILE A 507 15.70 10.55 -21.11
C ILE A 507 14.78 11.24 -22.13
N ASP A 508 14.47 12.52 -21.91
CA ASP A 508 13.89 13.37 -22.96
C ASP A 508 15.00 13.90 -23.88
N LEU A 509 15.40 13.05 -24.82
CA LEU A 509 16.49 13.35 -25.74
C LEU A 509 16.15 14.53 -26.68
N THR A 510 14.86 14.73 -27.00
CA THR A 510 14.42 15.80 -27.90
C THR A 510 14.70 17.17 -27.29
N THR A 511 14.34 17.35 -26.01
CA THR A 511 14.58 18.60 -25.29
C THR A 511 16.07 18.86 -25.06
N GLU A 512 16.86 17.82 -24.77
CA GLU A 512 18.31 17.97 -24.57
C GLU A 512 19.07 18.29 -25.88
N LEU A 513 18.69 17.67 -27.01
CA LEU A 513 19.37 17.87 -28.30
C LEU A 513 19.07 19.22 -28.96
N THR A 514 17.89 19.78 -28.70
CA THR A 514 17.52 21.11 -29.23
C THR A 514 18.26 22.25 -28.52
N GLY A 515 18.95 21.96 -27.40
CA GLY A 515 19.79 22.91 -26.66
C GLY A 515 19.00 23.91 -25.82
N THR A 516 17.70 23.68 -25.61
CA THR A 516 16.83 24.57 -24.82
C THR A 516 17.00 24.41 -23.31
N LEU A 517 17.51 23.26 -22.85
CA LEU A 517 17.72 22.94 -21.45
C LEU A 517 18.95 22.04 -21.30
N GLU A 518 19.79 22.29 -20.29
CA GLU A 518 20.89 21.36 -19.94
C GLU A 518 20.32 20.08 -19.32
N PRO A 519 21.01 18.92 -19.42
CA PRO A 519 20.54 17.70 -18.79
C PRO A 519 20.37 17.84 -17.27
N LEU A 520 19.17 17.58 -16.77
CA LEU A 520 18.82 17.61 -15.34
C LEU A 520 18.29 16.24 -14.93
N GLU A 521 18.89 15.64 -13.89
CA GLU A 521 18.57 14.29 -13.43
C GLU A 521 17.89 14.33 -12.06
N ASP A 522 16.81 13.57 -11.95
CA ASP A 522 16.11 13.31 -10.68
C ASP A 522 16.92 12.37 -9.78
N ASP A 523 16.55 12.27 -8.50
CA ASP A 523 17.17 11.34 -7.57
C ASP A 523 17.00 9.88 -8.05
N GLU A 524 18.08 9.08 -8.01
CA GLU A 524 18.03 7.68 -8.39
C GLU A 524 17.15 6.86 -7.43
N PHE A 525 16.22 6.09 -7.98
CA PHE A 525 15.31 5.25 -7.21
C PHE A 525 15.62 3.76 -7.40
N TYR A 526 15.58 2.99 -6.31
CA TYR A 526 15.83 1.55 -6.33
C TYR A 526 14.71 0.82 -5.60
N THR A 527 14.11 -0.18 -6.22
CA THR A 527 12.94 -0.90 -5.68
C THR A 527 13.05 -2.41 -5.74
N ARG A 528 12.72 -3.06 -4.62
CA ARG A 528 12.61 -4.52 -4.54
C ARG A 528 11.30 -5.07 -5.10
N PHE A 529 10.30 -4.22 -5.32
CA PHE A 529 8.92 -4.63 -5.60
C PHE A 529 8.66 -5.00 -7.05
N LEU A 530 9.61 -4.74 -7.95
CA LEU A 530 9.52 -5.06 -9.38
C LEU A 530 10.53 -6.15 -9.75
N THR A 531 10.08 -7.12 -10.55
CA THR A 531 10.90 -8.22 -11.06
C THR A 531 11.30 -7.99 -12.52
N ASN A 532 11.86 -9.00 -13.19
CA ASN A 532 12.19 -8.96 -14.61
C ASN A 532 11.07 -9.49 -15.53
N SER A 533 9.83 -9.59 -15.02
CA SER A 533 8.67 -9.92 -15.83
C SER A 533 8.36 -8.81 -16.83
N ASP A 534 7.67 -9.13 -17.94
CA ASP A 534 7.30 -8.12 -18.94
C ASP A 534 6.39 -7.01 -18.36
N THR A 535 5.50 -7.38 -17.45
CA THR A 535 4.58 -6.45 -16.78
C THR A 535 5.32 -5.51 -15.82
N ASP A 536 6.23 -6.04 -15.01
CA ASP A 536 7.00 -5.22 -14.07
C ASP A 536 7.99 -4.29 -14.78
N ILE A 537 8.53 -4.71 -15.93
CA ILE A 537 9.34 -3.84 -16.80
C ILE A 537 8.48 -2.71 -17.39
N GLN A 538 7.25 -3.00 -17.82
CA GLN A 538 6.33 -1.98 -18.35
C GLN A 538 6.02 -0.93 -17.27
N ILE A 539 5.68 -1.35 -16.05
CA ILE A 539 5.47 -0.47 -14.88
C ILE A 539 6.70 0.45 -14.69
N ALA A 540 7.89 -0.13 -14.57
CA ALA A 540 9.12 0.63 -14.33
C ALA A 540 9.42 1.66 -15.43
N VAL A 541 9.30 1.26 -16.70
CA VAL A 541 9.59 2.14 -17.84
C VAL A 541 8.55 3.24 -17.96
N ALA A 542 7.26 2.92 -17.80
CA ALA A 542 6.18 3.89 -17.87
C ALA A 542 6.33 4.98 -16.80
N GLY A 543 6.62 4.59 -15.55
CA GLY A 543 6.77 5.52 -14.45
C GLY A 543 7.93 6.50 -14.65
N ILE A 544 9.10 5.99 -15.03
CA ILE A 544 10.29 6.83 -15.22
C ILE A 544 10.21 7.74 -16.44
N ASN A 545 9.64 7.27 -17.55
CA ASN A 545 9.45 8.14 -18.72
C ASN A 545 8.35 9.19 -18.48
N ARG A 546 7.33 8.87 -17.69
CA ARG A 546 6.37 9.87 -17.23
C ARG A 546 7.08 10.99 -16.46
N VAL A 547 7.97 10.67 -15.52
CA VAL A 547 8.70 11.69 -14.74
C VAL A 547 9.57 12.58 -15.64
N SER A 548 10.34 11.98 -16.56
CA SER A 548 11.25 12.75 -17.43
C SER A 548 10.53 13.57 -18.51
N GLN A 549 9.37 13.12 -19.00
CA GLN A 549 8.61 13.81 -20.04
C GLN A 549 7.69 14.91 -19.48
N LEU A 550 7.09 14.71 -18.30
CA LEU A 550 6.16 15.69 -17.70
C LEU A 550 6.87 16.88 -17.07
N ASN A 551 8.13 16.74 -16.67
CA ASN A 551 8.84 17.79 -15.94
C ASN A 551 9.87 18.54 -16.81
N LYS A 552 9.78 18.45 -18.13
CA LYS A 552 10.67 19.17 -19.08
C LYS A 552 10.53 20.69 -18.96
N LEU A 553 9.32 21.17 -18.65
CA LEU A 553 9.06 22.55 -18.25
C LEU A 553 8.97 22.61 -16.71
N PRO A 554 9.42 23.70 -16.07
CA PRO A 554 9.30 23.82 -14.62
C PRO A 554 7.83 23.68 -14.20
N PRO A 555 7.49 22.67 -13.38
CA PRO A 555 6.11 22.51 -12.94
C PRO A 555 5.66 23.76 -12.18
N LYS A 556 4.49 24.30 -12.52
CA LYS A 556 3.95 25.46 -11.82
C LYS A 556 3.08 25.02 -10.64
N ILE A 557 3.23 25.71 -9.52
CA ILE A 557 2.42 25.55 -8.32
C ILE A 557 1.57 26.81 -8.16
N TYR A 558 0.26 26.63 -8.25
CA TYR A 558 -0.72 27.67 -8.02
C TYR A 558 -1.13 27.64 -6.55
N THR A 559 -1.20 28.82 -5.94
CA THR A 559 -1.83 29.02 -4.64
C THR A 559 -2.90 30.09 -4.77
N PHE A 560 -4.14 29.81 -4.37
CA PHE A 560 -5.24 30.77 -4.47
C PHE A 560 -6.32 30.51 -3.42
N ASP A 561 -7.15 31.52 -3.15
CA ASP A 561 -8.24 31.43 -2.17
C ASP A 561 -9.60 31.25 -2.87
N ILE A 562 -10.43 30.34 -2.37
CA ILE A 562 -11.85 30.19 -2.72
C ILE A 562 -12.73 30.43 -1.49
N ASP A 563 -13.98 30.86 -1.68
CA ASP A 563 -14.94 31.03 -0.58
C ASP A 563 -15.52 29.67 -0.13
N TYR A 564 -16.03 29.58 1.10
CA TYR A 564 -16.66 28.36 1.61
C TYR A 564 -17.79 27.82 0.73
N LYS A 565 -18.55 28.68 0.04
CA LYS A 565 -19.60 28.25 -0.90
C LYS A 565 -19.07 27.38 -2.05
N ASP A 566 -17.82 27.59 -2.46
CA ASP A 566 -17.19 26.93 -3.60
C ASP A 566 -16.37 25.69 -3.17
N TYR A 567 -16.43 25.31 -1.88
CA TYR A 567 -15.77 24.12 -1.33
C TYR A 567 -16.67 22.87 -1.37
N GLY A 568 -16.06 21.70 -1.58
CA GLY A 568 -16.73 20.41 -1.59
C GLY A 568 -17.55 20.19 -2.87
N GLN A 569 -18.69 19.52 -2.75
CA GLN A 569 -19.60 19.34 -3.88
C GLN A 569 -20.25 20.68 -4.27
N ILE A 570 -20.07 21.09 -5.52
CA ILE A 570 -20.69 22.29 -6.10
C ILE A 570 -21.35 21.97 -7.45
N GLU A 571 -22.02 22.95 -8.03
CA GLU A 571 -22.58 22.82 -9.39
C GLU A 571 -21.42 22.62 -10.39
N GLY A 572 -21.44 21.49 -11.11
CA GLY A 572 -20.43 21.17 -12.12
C GLY A 572 -19.27 20.30 -11.64
N GLY A 573 -19.11 20.02 -10.34
CA GLY A 573 -18.06 19.11 -9.88
C GLY A 573 -17.77 19.11 -8.39
N LEU A 574 -16.60 18.57 -8.04
CA LEU A 574 -16.11 18.37 -6.68
C LEU A 574 -14.78 19.13 -6.51
N VAL A 575 -14.63 19.86 -5.41
CA VAL A 575 -13.38 20.53 -5.02
C VAL A 575 -12.86 19.91 -3.72
N GLU A 576 -11.98 18.93 -3.86
CA GLU A 576 -11.36 18.17 -2.76
C GLU A 576 -9.88 17.84 -3.06
N GLU A 577 -9.11 17.45 -2.05
CA GLU A 577 -7.72 17.01 -2.22
C GLU A 577 -7.61 15.84 -3.22
N GLY A 578 -6.62 15.92 -4.12
CA GLY A 578 -6.39 14.93 -5.16
C GLY A 578 -7.28 15.08 -6.39
N GLU A 579 -8.30 15.96 -6.38
CA GLU A 579 -9.06 16.29 -7.60
C GLU A 579 -8.25 17.11 -8.59
N ILE A 580 -8.61 16.98 -9.86
CA ILE A 580 -8.02 17.77 -10.94
C ILE A 580 -9.04 18.79 -11.39
N ILE A 581 -8.61 20.04 -11.45
CA ILE A 581 -9.42 21.23 -11.74
C ILE A 581 -8.81 21.96 -12.92
N ASN A 582 -9.65 22.63 -13.71
CA ASN A 582 -9.21 23.57 -14.73
C ASN A 582 -9.18 24.95 -14.10
N VAL A 583 -8.06 25.65 -14.19
CA VAL A 583 -7.95 27.03 -13.69
C VAL A 583 -7.74 27.98 -14.85
N THR A 584 -8.70 28.89 -15.02
CA THR A 584 -8.60 30.02 -15.94
C THR A 584 -8.23 31.26 -15.15
N SER A 585 -7.11 31.90 -15.47
CA SER A 585 -6.68 33.13 -14.80
C SER A 585 -5.88 34.04 -15.71
N ASP A 586 -5.99 35.35 -15.49
CA ASP A 586 -5.16 36.36 -16.16
C ASP A 586 -3.66 36.25 -15.81
N GLU A 587 -3.30 35.55 -14.73
CA GLU A 587 -1.90 35.31 -14.31
C GLU A 587 -1.17 34.30 -15.20
N ALA A 588 -1.92 33.51 -15.99
CA ALA A 588 -1.39 32.58 -16.96
C ALA A 588 -1.86 33.01 -18.35
N THR A 589 -0.94 33.45 -19.19
CA THR A 589 -1.26 33.85 -20.57
C THR A 589 -0.58 32.94 -21.59
N ASP A 590 -1.19 32.81 -22.76
CA ASP A 590 -0.58 32.18 -23.91
C ASP A 590 0.46 33.12 -24.59
N ASP A 591 1.06 32.66 -25.69
CA ASP A 591 2.06 33.41 -26.45
C ASP A 591 1.50 34.69 -27.10
N ASN A 592 0.18 34.83 -27.22
CA ASN A 592 -0.51 36.01 -27.72
C ASN A 592 -0.88 37.00 -26.59
N GLY A 593 -0.72 36.59 -25.34
CA GLY A 593 -1.11 37.35 -24.15
C GLY A 593 -2.57 37.16 -23.74
N ASP A 594 -3.27 36.18 -24.32
CA ASP A 594 -4.64 35.83 -23.94
C ASP A 594 -4.64 34.89 -22.70
N PRO A 595 -5.64 34.96 -21.81
CA PRO A 595 -5.72 34.07 -20.65
C PRO A 595 -5.72 32.59 -21.06
N LYS A 596 -4.85 31.82 -20.44
CA LYS A 596 -4.65 30.40 -20.69
C LYS A 596 -5.27 29.59 -19.54
N SER A 597 -6.11 28.63 -19.89
CA SER A 597 -6.58 27.62 -18.94
C SER A 597 -5.52 26.53 -18.74
N GLU A 598 -5.22 26.18 -17.49
CA GLU A 598 -4.29 25.10 -17.14
C GLU A 598 -4.98 24.08 -16.22
N ASN A 599 -4.74 22.78 -16.44
CA ASN A 599 -5.25 21.74 -15.55
C ASN A 599 -4.28 21.53 -14.38
N LEU A 600 -4.82 21.58 -13.18
CA LEU A 600 -4.07 21.52 -11.93
C LEU A 600 -4.63 20.43 -11.03
N GLN A 601 -3.75 19.63 -10.44
CA GLN A 601 -4.10 18.71 -9.38
C GLN A 601 -4.02 19.40 -8.02
N ILE A 602 -5.10 19.32 -7.23
CA ILE A 602 -5.17 19.86 -5.87
C ILE A 602 -4.28 19.01 -4.96
N LEU A 603 -3.20 19.60 -4.44
CA LEU A 603 -2.27 18.92 -3.55
C LEU A 603 -2.59 19.15 -2.07
N SER A 604 -3.26 20.25 -1.75
CA SER A 604 -3.54 20.63 -0.36
C SER A 604 -4.64 21.69 -0.27
N MET A 605 -5.48 21.61 0.76
CA MET A 605 -6.53 22.60 1.03
C MET A 605 -6.50 23.07 2.48
N LYS A 606 -6.18 24.35 2.69
CA LYS A 606 -6.12 24.96 4.03
C LYS A 606 -7.37 25.75 4.34
N GLU A 607 -8.09 25.38 5.39
CA GLU A 607 -9.21 26.19 5.88
C GLU A 607 -8.72 27.47 6.57
N ASN A 608 -9.39 28.60 6.28
CA ASN A 608 -9.19 29.88 6.96
C ASN A 608 -10.49 30.38 7.62
N PRO A 609 -10.83 29.90 8.84
CA PRO A 609 -12.10 30.23 9.52
C PRO A 609 -12.36 31.71 9.79
N ALA A 610 -11.31 32.52 9.88
CA ALA A 610 -11.44 33.96 10.09
C ALA A 610 -11.87 34.71 8.82
N LYS A 611 -11.65 34.12 7.64
CA LYS A 611 -11.96 34.70 6.32
C LYS A 611 -13.11 34.00 5.62
N ASN A 612 -13.58 32.86 6.11
CA ASN A 612 -14.53 31.97 5.44
C ASN A 612 -14.04 31.52 4.05
N THR A 613 -12.74 31.24 3.93
CA THR A 613 -12.10 30.81 2.69
C THR A 613 -11.28 29.54 2.87
N TYR A 614 -11.06 28.81 1.77
CA TYR A 614 -10.02 27.79 1.67
C TYR A 614 -8.89 28.31 0.79
N THR A 615 -7.64 28.12 1.23
CA THR A 615 -6.46 28.31 0.37
C THR A 615 -6.12 26.99 -0.27
N ILE A 616 -6.20 26.93 -1.60
CA ILE A 616 -5.86 25.76 -2.42
C ILE A 616 -4.41 25.90 -2.86
N LYS A 617 -3.63 24.82 -2.72
CA LYS A 617 -2.34 24.64 -3.38
C LYS A 617 -2.49 23.53 -4.42
N ALA A 618 -2.26 23.85 -5.68
CA ALA A 618 -2.42 22.92 -6.80
C ALA A 618 -1.19 22.96 -7.72
N LYS A 619 -0.81 21.82 -8.29
CA LYS A 619 0.32 21.70 -9.22
C LYS A 619 -0.20 21.37 -10.61
N ILE A 620 0.44 21.87 -11.67
CA ILE A 620 0.07 21.51 -13.04
C ILE A 620 0.06 19.98 -13.20
N TYR A 621 -1.05 19.47 -13.72
CA TYR A 621 -1.18 18.09 -14.18
C TYR A 621 -0.99 18.08 -15.69
N GLN A 622 0.21 17.69 -16.14
CA GLN A 622 0.61 17.81 -17.55
C GLN A 622 0.15 16.63 -18.44
N ASP A 623 -0.32 15.53 -17.85
CA ASP A 623 -0.74 14.33 -18.61
C ASP A 623 -2.26 14.33 -18.85
N ILE A 624 -2.75 15.32 -19.58
CA ILE A 624 -4.17 15.34 -19.96
C ILE A 624 -4.29 14.51 -21.22
N ILE A 625 -4.95 13.37 -21.09
CA ILE A 625 -5.27 12.46 -22.17
C ILE A 625 -6.79 12.45 -22.22
N ASN A 626 -7.36 13.25 -23.12
CA ASN A 626 -8.80 13.18 -23.34
C ASN A 626 -9.08 12.02 -24.27
N GLU A 627 -10.10 11.22 -23.97
CA GLU A 627 -10.51 10.14 -24.87
C GLU A 627 -10.84 10.67 -26.28
N ASP A 628 -11.38 11.89 -26.35
CA ASP A 628 -11.70 12.59 -27.61
C ASP A 628 -10.48 12.96 -28.47
N ASP A 629 -9.26 12.93 -27.91
CA ASP A 629 -8.02 13.17 -28.66
C ASP A 629 -7.58 11.94 -29.50
N PHE A 630 -8.24 10.78 -29.30
CA PHE A 630 -7.93 9.52 -29.98
C PHE A 630 -9.07 9.09 -30.89
N ASP A 631 -8.72 8.61 -32.08
CA ASP A 631 -9.70 8.04 -33.00
C ASP A 631 -10.15 6.64 -32.57
N PHE A 632 -9.31 5.93 -31.81
CA PHE A 632 -9.62 4.60 -31.25
C PHE A 632 -8.80 4.28 -30.01
N ILE A 633 -9.42 3.57 -29.06
CA ILE A 633 -8.80 3.17 -27.78
C ILE A 633 -8.95 1.67 -27.60
N ILE A 634 -7.86 1.02 -27.20
CA ILE A 634 -7.82 -0.38 -26.78
C ILE A 634 -7.60 -0.39 -25.26
N ASP A 635 -8.64 -0.79 -24.53
CA ASP A 635 -8.71 -0.72 -23.05
C ASP A 635 -8.86 -2.09 -22.37
N GLU A 636 -8.95 -3.17 -23.15
CA GLU A 636 -9.04 -4.54 -22.66
C GLU A 636 -7.97 -5.46 -23.28
N ASN A 637 -7.64 -6.55 -22.56
CA ASN A 637 -6.71 -7.56 -23.05
C ASN A 637 -7.24 -8.24 -24.32
N LYS A 638 -6.36 -8.46 -25.30
CA LYS A 638 -6.72 -9.10 -26.58
C LYS A 638 -5.73 -10.21 -26.94
N GLU A 639 -6.12 -11.08 -27.87
CA GLU A 639 -5.25 -12.13 -28.40
C GLU A 639 -5.32 -12.18 -29.94
N ASN A 640 -4.17 -12.27 -30.60
CA ASN A 640 -4.02 -12.22 -32.07
C ASN A 640 -4.87 -11.09 -32.70
N TYR A 641 -4.76 -9.89 -32.15
CA TYR A 641 -5.68 -8.81 -32.41
C TYR A 641 -5.46 -8.19 -33.79
N ASP A 642 -6.54 -8.10 -34.57
CA ASP A 642 -6.59 -7.38 -35.84
C ASP A 642 -7.39 -6.10 -35.64
N LEU A 643 -6.68 -4.96 -35.63
CA LEU A 643 -7.26 -3.63 -35.43
C LEU A 643 -8.37 -3.34 -36.46
N SER A 644 -8.23 -3.80 -37.71
CA SER A 644 -9.20 -3.49 -38.77
C SER A 644 -10.59 -4.09 -38.55
N THR A 645 -10.71 -5.02 -37.60
CA THR A 645 -12.01 -5.61 -37.22
C THR A 645 -12.87 -4.66 -36.38
N GLU A 646 -12.25 -3.73 -35.66
CA GLU A 646 -12.92 -2.77 -34.77
C GLU A 646 -12.67 -1.31 -35.23
N PHE A 647 -11.54 -1.05 -35.90
CA PHE A 647 -11.13 0.26 -36.37
C PHE A 647 -10.45 0.20 -37.75
N ALA A 648 -11.24 0.54 -38.78
CA ALA A 648 -10.78 0.67 -40.17
C ALA A 648 -11.39 1.93 -40.81
N PRO A 649 -10.70 3.09 -40.71
CA PRO A 649 -11.20 4.32 -41.30
C PRO A 649 -11.43 4.20 -42.81
N THR A 650 -12.50 4.84 -43.29
CA THR A 650 -12.92 4.75 -44.71
C THR A 650 -12.30 5.83 -45.61
N GLU A 651 -11.65 6.82 -45.00
CA GLU A 651 -11.00 7.94 -45.71
C GLU A 651 -9.49 7.90 -45.49
N ALA A 652 -8.73 8.34 -46.50
CA ALA A 652 -7.29 8.53 -46.36
C ALA A 652 -7.01 9.65 -45.36
N GLY A 653 -6.04 9.44 -44.47
CA GLY A 653 -5.76 10.35 -43.37
C GLY A 653 -4.85 9.74 -42.32
N GLU A 654 -4.46 10.57 -41.35
CA GLU A 654 -3.73 10.16 -40.16
C GLU A 654 -4.73 9.94 -39.02
N TYR A 655 -4.61 8.81 -38.34
CA TYR A 655 -5.49 8.43 -37.24
C TYR A 655 -4.67 7.97 -36.04
N THR A 656 -5.09 8.36 -34.84
CA THR A 656 -4.39 8.06 -33.58
C THR A 656 -5.08 6.94 -32.83
N VAL A 657 -4.32 5.90 -32.48
CA VAL A 657 -4.79 4.73 -31.72
C VAL A 657 -4.04 4.69 -30.38
N PHE A 658 -4.77 4.52 -29.28
CA PHE A 658 -4.19 4.43 -27.95
C PHE A 658 -4.36 3.02 -27.37
N ILE A 659 -3.29 2.46 -26.80
CA ILE A 659 -3.31 1.20 -26.05
C ILE A 659 -3.04 1.53 -24.58
N LYS A 660 -4.04 1.27 -23.73
CA LYS A 660 -4.03 1.62 -22.30
C LYS A 660 -2.96 0.86 -21.51
N SER A 661 -2.47 1.46 -20.43
CA SER A 661 -1.60 0.77 -19.47
C SER A 661 -2.32 -0.44 -18.87
N GLY A 662 -1.56 -1.51 -18.60
CA GLY A 662 -2.10 -2.78 -18.12
C GLY A 662 -2.74 -3.67 -19.19
N VAL A 663 -3.01 -3.17 -20.41
CA VAL A 663 -3.51 -3.99 -21.51
C VAL A 663 -2.40 -4.87 -22.07
N THR A 664 -2.66 -6.17 -22.14
CA THR A 664 -1.82 -7.16 -22.81
C THR A 664 -2.48 -7.63 -24.09
N ILE A 665 -1.76 -7.52 -25.21
CA ILE A 665 -2.11 -8.10 -26.50
C ILE A 665 -1.14 -9.24 -26.80
N GLY A 666 -1.63 -10.48 -26.78
CA GLY A 666 -0.81 -11.68 -26.86
C GLY A 666 -0.99 -12.50 -28.14
N ALA A 667 0.08 -13.13 -28.63
CA ALA A 667 -0.02 -14.14 -29.69
C ALA A 667 -0.23 -15.54 -29.09
N THR A 668 -1.27 -16.26 -29.52
CA THR A 668 -1.53 -17.64 -29.03
C THR A 668 -0.78 -18.71 -29.83
N SER A 669 -0.16 -18.33 -30.94
CA SER A 669 0.68 -19.23 -31.75
C SER A 669 1.74 -18.43 -32.51
N VAL A 670 2.74 -19.12 -33.06
CA VAL A 670 3.78 -18.49 -33.88
C VAL A 670 3.31 -18.10 -35.29
N TYR A 671 2.10 -18.49 -35.69
CA TYR A 671 1.60 -18.26 -37.05
C TYR A 671 0.85 -16.94 -37.20
N ASN A 672 0.34 -16.39 -36.10
CA ASN A 672 -0.36 -15.12 -36.07
C ASN A 672 0.46 -14.13 -35.23
N PRO A 673 0.59 -12.88 -35.66
CA PRO A 673 1.17 -11.84 -34.81
C PRO A 673 0.27 -11.58 -33.59
N ALA A 674 0.84 -11.03 -32.53
CA ALA A 674 0.05 -10.61 -31.38
C ALA A 674 -0.91 -9.47 -31.75
N PHE A 675 -0.42 -8.50 -32.53
CA PHE A 675 -1.16 -7.34 -33.00
C PHE A 675 -0.92 -7.13 -34.50
N THR A 676 -1.98 -6.85 -35.25
CA THR A 676 -1.87 -6.35 -36.63
C THR A 676 -2.79 -5.16 -36.88
N THR A 677 -2.32 -4.22 -37.69
CA THR A 677 -3.15 -3.10 -38.16
C THR A 677 -4.21 -3.56 -39.18
N GLY A 678 -4.09 -4.76 -39.73
CA GLY A 678 -5.14 -5.39 -40.53
C GLY A 678 -5.36 -4.78 -41.92
N THR A 679 -6.51 -5.01 -42.53
CA THR A 679 -6.82 -4.41 -43.84
C THR A 679 -7.33 -2.99 -43.66
N GLN A 680 -6.50 -2.00 -43.98
CA GLN A 680 -6.84 -0.58 -43.89
C GLN A 680 -7.13 0.04 -45.26
N THR A 681 -7.90 1.12 -45.29
CA THR A 681 -8.17 1.87 -46.52
C THR A 681 -6.88 2.47 -47.08
N SER A 682 -6.74 2.53 -48.41
CA SER A 682 -5.56 3.12 -49.05
C SER A 682 -5.37 4.57 -48.65
N GLY A 683 -4.15 4.93 -48.21
CA GLY A 683 -3.80 6.28 -47.76
C GLY A 683 -4.03 6.52 -46.26
N VAL A 684 -4.46 5.52 -45.49
CA VAL A 684 -4.47 5.56 -44.02
C VAL A 684 -3.04 5.46 -43.50
N THR A 685 -2.70 6.31 -42.53
CA THR A 685 -1.50 6.22 -41.69
C THR A 685 -1.91 6.20 -40.22
N LEU A 686 -1.22 5.40 -39.40
CA LEU A 686 -1.57 5.24 -37.99
C LEU A 686 -0.50 5.85 -37.08
N ASN A 687 -0.94 6.55 -36.04
CA ASN A 687 -0.11 6.95 -34.92
C ASN A 687 -0.53 6.13 -33.69
N ILE A 688 0.29 5.17 -33.26
CA ILE A 688 -0.03 4.27 -32.16
C ILE A 688 0.71 4.73 -30.91
N ILE A 689 -0.02 5.12 -29.87
CA ILE A 689 0.53 5.41 -28.55
C ILE A 689 0.34 4.16 -27.69
N HIS A 690 1.45 3.50 -27.35
CA HIS A 690 1.44 2.19 -26.69
C HIS A 690 1.93 2.29 -25.24
N ARG A 691 1.02 2.12 -24.28
CA ARG A 691 1.33 2.03 -22.85
C ARG A 691 1.22 0.62 -22.27
N GLY A 692 0.75 -0.35 -23.06
CA GLY A 692 0.53 -1.73 -22.60
C GLY A 692 1.70 -2.68 -22.91
N SER A 693 1.36 -3.94 -23.16
CA SER A 693 2.29 -5.01 -23.56
C SER A 693 1.82 -5.70 -24.84
N ILE A 694 2.66 -5.79 -25.87
CA ILE A 694 2.40 -6.59 -27.09
C ILE A 694 3.42 -7.72 -27.16
N LEU A 695 2.95 -8.96 -27.11
CA LEU A 695 3.78 -10.13 -26.78
C LEU A 695 3.59 -11.30 -27.76
N GLY A 696 4.65 -11.66 -28.49
CA GLY A 696 4.68 -12.79 -29.42
C GLY A 696 4.73 -14.17 -28.74
N ALA A 697 4.45 -15.24 -29.50
CA ALA A 697 4.44 -16.62 -29.00
C ALA A 697 5.81 -17.30 -29.10
N GLY A 698 6.15 -18.19 -28.16
CA GLY A 698 7.46 -18.86 -28.15
C GLY A 698 7.60 -19.91 -29.25
N GLY A 699 8.80 -20.01 -29.82
CA GLY A 699 9.12 -20.99 -30.85
C GLY A 699 9.16 -22.42 -30.32
N LYS A 700 8.69 -23.39 -31.09
CA LYS A 700 8.70 -24.81 -30.70
C LYS A 700 10.12 -25.39 -30.71
N GLY A 701 10.42 -26.29 -29.78
CA GLY A 701 11.66 -27.07 -29.78
C GLY A 701 11.77 -28.08 -30.93
N GLY A 702 12.98 -28.29 -31.44
CA GLY A 702 13.28 -29.28 -32.48
C GLY A 702 13.00 -30.71 -32.04
N GLN A 703 12.47 -31.56 -32.93
CA GLN A 703 12.23 -32.99 -32.61
C GLN A 703 13.55 -33.76 -32.56
N GLY A 704 13.71 -34.65 -31.59
CA GLY A 704 14.88 -35.53 -31.48
C GLY A 704 15.00 -36.48 -32.67
N ALA A 705 16.25 -36.76 -33.07
CA ALA A 705 16.52 -37.64 -34.20
C ALA A 705 16.66 -39.10 -33.74
N SER A 706 16.28 -40.06 -34.59
CA SER A 706 16.47 -41.49 -34.30
C SER A 706 17.61 -42.09 -35.12
N ALA A 707 18.60 -42.66 -34.45
CA ALA A 707 19.69 -43.43 -35.06
C ALA A 707 19.45 -44.92 -34.86
N ILE A 708 19.37 -45.69 -35.95
CA ILE A 708 19.15 -47.14 -35.91
C ILE A 708 20.30 -47.81 -36.67
N ALA A 709 21.10 -48.60 -35.96
CA ALA A 709 22.14 -49.43 -36.54
C ALA A 709 21.69 -50.91 -36.57
N PRO A 710 22.02 -51.66 -37.64
CA PRO A 710 21.80 -53.10 -37.70
C PRO A 710 22.65 -53.85 -36.65
N ASN A 711 22.32 -55.13 -36.44
CA ASN A 711 23.08 -55.98 -35.52
C ASN A 711 24.58 -55.99 -35.86
N GLN A 712 25.42 -55.99 -34.82
CA GLN A 712 26.89 -56.03 -34.95
C GLN A 712 27.41 -57.22 -35.78
N ASN A 713 26.65 -58.32 -35.85
CA ASN A 713 27.04 -59.53 -36.58
C ASN A 713 26.60 -59.53 -38.05
N ASP A 714 25.70 -58.63 -38.45
CA ASP A 714 25.16 -58.59 -39.82
C ASP A 714 25.94 -57.61 -40.69
N ASN A 715 25.97 -56.33 -40.29
CA ASN A 715 26.65 -55.26 -41.03
C ASN A 715 27.01 -54.08 -40.11
N PRO A 716 28.13 -54.15 -39.36
CA PRO A 716 28.46 -53.15 -38.35
C PRO A 716 28.70 -51.77 -38.97
N ILE A 717 28.02 -50.75 -38.46
CA ILE A 717 28.06 -49.37 -38.99
C ILE A 717 27.88 -48.35 -37.86
N ASN A 718 28.43 -47.16 -38.06
CA ASN A 718 28.16 -45.99 -37.23
C ASN A 718 27.08 -45.12 -37.90
N VAL A 719 25.89 -45.06 -37.31
CA VAL A 719 24.78 -44.22 -37.76
C VAL A 719 24.70 -42.99 -36.85
N VAL A 720 24.88 -41.82 -37.44
CA VAL A 720 24.71 -40.53 -36.76
C VAL A 720 23.50 -39.82 -37.37
N ALA A 721 22.47 -39.63 -36.58
CA ALA A 721 21.28 -38.87 -36.95
C ALA A 721 21.39 -37.46 -36.37
N GLN A 722 21.56 -36.45 -37.23
CA GLN A 722 21.69 -35.06 -36.83
C GLN A 722 20.41 -34.52 -36.18
N GLY A 723 20.56 -33.66 -35.17
CA GLY A 723 19.43 -33.00 -34.52
C GLY A 723 18.67 -32.06 -35.47
N ALA A 724 17.37 -31.94 -35.25
CA ALA A 724 16.52 -30.99 -35.95
C ALA A 724 16.72 -29.56 -35.42
N GLY A 725 16.50 -28.58 -36.29
CA GLY A 725 16.51 -27.17 -35.91
C GLY A 725 15.38 -26.81 -34.95
N GLY A 726 15.62 -25.75 -34.17
CA GLY A 726 14.56 -25.10 -33.42
C GLY A 726 13.63 -24.30 -34.34
N PHE A 727 12.37 -24.17 -33.97
CA PHE A 727 11.41 -23.36 -34.73
C PHE A 727 11.48 -21.89 -34.31
N ALA A 728 11.13 -21.00 -35.24
CA ALA A 728 11.12 -19.57 -34.96
C ALA A 728 10.06 -19.19 -33.93
N GLY A 729 10.33 -18.13 -33.16
CA GLY A 729 9.32 -17.44 -32.35
C GLY A 729 8.31 -16.67 -33.21
N GLY A 730 7.17 -16.35 -32.62
CA GLY A 730 6.10 -15.58 -33.24
C GLY A 730 6.33 -14.08 -33.17
N ASP A 731 5.77 -13.38 -34.14
CA ASP A 731 5.88 -11.92 -34.27
C ASP A 731 4.98 -11.20 -33.24
N ALA A 732 5.41 -10.03 -32.79
CA ALA A 732 4.62 -9.20 -31.90
C ALA A 732 3.68 -8.30 -32.71
N ILE A 733 4.23 -7.42 -33.56
CA ILE A 733 3.45 -6.47 -34.36
C ILE A 733 3.64 -6.73 -35.85
N TYR A 734 2.53 -6.77 -36.60
CA TYR A 734 2.50 -6.77 -38.06
C TYR A 734 1.79 -5.55 -38.62
N LEU A 735 2.55 -4.65 -39.25
CA LEU A 735 2.07 -3.38 -39.81
C LEU A 735 1.78 -3.52 -41.30
N THR A 736 0.55 -3.19 -41.68
CA THR A 736 0.05 -3.23 -43.06
C THR A 736 -0.02 -1.86 -43.71
N VAL A 737 0.19 -0.79 -42.93
CA VAL A 737 0.20 0.62 -43.34
C VAL A 737 1.36 1.37 -42.70
N PRO A 738 1.77 2.53 -43.26
CA PRO A 738 2.74 3.41 -42.60
C PRO A 738 2.27 3.79 -41.20
N THR A 739 3.17 3.65 -40.22
CA THR A 739 2.83 3.78 -38.80
C THR A 739 3.92 4.50 -38.03
N THR A 740 3.53 5.47 -37.21
CA THR A 740 4.36 5.96 -36.11
C THR A 740 3.93 5.22 -34.85
N ILE A 741 4.86 4.66 -34.09
CA ILE A 741 4.57 3.97 -32.83
C ILE A 741 5.40 4.56 -31.69
N ASP A 742 4.74 5.05 -30.66
CA ASP A 742 5.35 5.48 -29.40
C ASP A 742 5.26 4.36 -28.38
N VAL A 743 6.41 3.79 -28.03
CA VAL A 743 6.55 2.72 -27.03
C VAL A 743 7.26 3.21 -25.77
N THR A 744 7.35 4.52 -25.54
CA THR A 744 8.06 5.07 -24.38
C THR A 744 7.47 4.61 -23.05
N GLN A 745 6.20 4.21 -22.99
CA GLN A 745 5.55 3.75 -21.76
C GLN A 745 5.00 2.32 -21.85
N GLY A 746 5.41 1.57 -22.87
CA GLY A 746 4.95 0.21 -23.13
C GLY A 746 6.06 -0.74 -23.53
N VAL A 747 5.72 -2.01 -23.75
CA VAL A 747 6.67 -3.03 -24.20
C VAL A 747 6.17 -3.80 -25.43
N VAL A 748 7.07 -4.11 -26.35
CA VAL A 748 6.82 -4.89 -27.57
C VAL A 748 7.88 -5.99 -27.70
N TYR A 749 7.50 -7.22 -27.37
CA TYR A 749 8.41 -8.37 -27.34
C TYR A 749 7.97 -9.45 -28.30
N SER A 750 8.82 -9.83 -29.25
CA SER A 750 8.61 -11.02 -30.07
C SER A 750 8.96 -12.29 -29.31
N GLY A 751 8.32 -13.41 -29.67
CA GLY A 751 8.66 -14.69 -29.08
C GLY A 751 10.11 -15.10 -29.31
N GLY A 752 10.69 -15.78 -28.32
CA GLY A 752 12.02 -16.36 -28.42
C GLY A 752 12.04 -17.61 -29.31
N GLY A 753 13.17 -17.88 -29.95
CA GLY A 753 13.32 -19.08 -30.79
C GLY A 753 13.31 -20.38 -29.97
N GLY A 754 12.69 -21.43 -30.47
CA GLY A 754 12.81 -22.77 -29.87
C GLY A 754 14.22 -23.32 -30.03
N SER A 755 14.69 -24.14 -29.09
CA SER A 755 16.02 -24.74 -29.19
C SER A 755 16.05 -25.93 -30.14
N PRO A 756 17.19 -26.21 -30.80
CA PRO A 756 17.37 -27.43 -31.57
C PRO A 756 17.41 -28.66 -30.67
N SER A 757 17.15 -29.84 -31.27
CA SER A 757 17.47 -31.12 -30.65
C SER A 757 18.95 -31.48 -30.86
N THR A 758 19.46 -32.41 -30.05
CA THR A 758 20.82 -32.94 -30.22
C THR A 758 20.84 -34.22 -31.07
N GLN A 759 21.99 -34.54 -31.65
CA GLN A 759 22.15 -35.71 -32.51
C GLN A 759 22.05 -37.04 -31.71
N SER A 760 21.57 -38.09 -32.38
CA SER A 760 21.62 -39.46 -31.88
C SER A 760 22.69 -40.26 -32.62
N VAL A 761 23.42 -41.12 -31.91
CA VAL A 761 24.47 -41.97 -32.44
C VAL A 761 24.18 -43.42 -32.06
N ALA A 762 24.09 -44.29 -33.05
CA ALA A 762 24.06 -45.75 -32.87
C ALA A 762 25.21 -46.38 -33.63
N ASN A 763 26.17 -46.96 -32.92
CA ASN A 763 27.38 -47.52 -33.49
C ASN A 763 27.52 -49.01 -33.13
N SER A 764 27.18 -49.86 -34.09
CA SER A 764 27.30 -51.31 -33.92
C SER A 764 28.72 -51.85 -34.16
N ILE A 765 29.69 -50.99 -34.50
CA ILE A 765 31.12 -51.38 -34.60
C ILE A 765 31.75 -51.53 -33.21
N ASN A 766 31.35 -50.66 -32.26
CA ASN A 766 31.91 -50.62 -30.90
C ASN A 766 30.83 -50.69 -29.80
N ASN A 767 29.59 -51.00 -30.16
CA ASN A 767 28.44 -51.08 -29.25
C ASN A 767 28.20 -49.80 -28.44
N PHE A 768 28.31 -48.65 -29.11
CA PHE A 768 28.05 -47.35 -28.51
C PHE A 768 26.67 -46.81 -28.92
N LEU A 769 25.87 -46.43 -27.93
CA LEU A 769 24.61 -45.72 -28.08
C LEU A 769 24.71 -44.37 -27.38
N SER A 770 24.16 -43.34 -28.03
CA SER A 770 23.92 -42.03 -27.42
C SER A 770 22.66 -41.44 -28.06
N ALA A 771 21.56 -41.40 -27.32
CA ALA A 771 20.33 -40.80 -27.81
C ALA A 771 20.32 -39.28 -27.54
N GLY A 772 20.00 -38.51 -28.57
CA GLY A 772 19.88 -37.06 -28.48
C GLY A 772 18.63 -36.61 -27.73
N ASN A 773 18.72 -35.45 -27.08
CA ASN A 773 17.60 -34.80 -26.40
C ASN A 773 16.73 -34.05 -27.41
N GLY A 774 15.43 -33.94 -27.10
CA GLY A 774 14.53 -33.03 -27.79
C GLY A 774 14.87 -31.56 -27.51
N GLY A 775 14.49 -30.66 -28.41
CA GLY A 775 14.65 -29.23 -28.23
C GLY A 775 13.63 -28.65 -27.26
N SER A 776 14.00 -27.60 -26.54
CA SER A 776 13.12 -26.87 -25.62
C SER A 776 12.38 -25.73 -26.33
N GLY A 777 11.23 -25.31 -25.79
CA GLY A 777 10.44 -24.23 -26.36
C GLY A 777 10.88 -22.84 -25.90
N GLY A 778 10.80 -21.85 -26.79
CA GLY A 778 11.16 -20.46 -26.53
C GLY A 778 10.19 -19.75 -25.58
N GLN A 779 10.66 -18.65 -24.98
CA GLN A 779 9.82 -17.77 -24.16
C GLN A 779 8.77 -17.07 -25.04
N GLY A 780 7.55 -16.87 -24.51
CA GLY A 780 6.48 -16.23 -25.26
C GLY A 780 5.21 -16.03 -24.44
N TYR A 781 4.23 -15.28 -24.98
CA TYR A 781 2.94 -15.04 -24.33
C TYR A 781 2.28 -16.38 -24.03
N VAL A 782 2.19 -17.21 -25.07
CA VAL A 782 2.17 -18.66 -24.95
C VAL A 782 3.59 -19.17 -25.18
N GLY A 783 4.14 -19.88 -24.21
CA GLY A 783 5.47 -20.49 -24.31
C GLY A 783 5.54 -21.56 -25.39
N GLY A 784 6.72 -21.72 -26.00
CA GLY A 784 6.93 -22.72 -27.05
C GLY A 784 6.76 -24.14 -26.53
N ALA A 785 6.17 -25.02 -27.34
CA ALA A 785 6.09 -26.44 -26.99
C ALA A 785 7.47 -27.12 -27.05
N PHE A 786 7.65 -28.19 -26.28
CA PHE A 786 8.87 -29.01 -26.33
C PHE A 786 8.92 -29.91 -27.57
N GLY A 787 10.14 -30.35 -27.89
CA GLY A 787 10.42 -31.43 -28.83
C GLY A 787 10.57 -32.76 -28.10
N ASN A 788 10.07 -33.85 -28.70
CA ASN A 788 10.26 -35.18 -28.13
C ASN A 788 11.72 -35.62 -28.24
N ALA A 789 12.14 -36.51 -27.33
CA ALA A 789 13.46 -37.11 -27.29
C ALA A 789 13.79 -37.88 -28.57
N GLY A 790 15.09 -37.92 -28.88
CA GLY A 790 15.64 -38.82 -29.89
C GLY A 790 15.78 -40.23 -29.36
N ALA A 791 16.16 -41.15 -30.26
CA ALA A 791 16.40 -42.55 -29.90
C ALA A 791 17.67 -43.08 -30.57
N ALA A 792 18.37 -43.98 -29.91
CA ALA A 792 19.50 -44.73 -30.47
C ALA A 792 19.26 -46.22 -30.27
N ASN A 793 19.30 -47.01 -31.34
CA ASN A 793 19.00 -48.45 -31.31
C ASN A 793 20.06 -49.23 -32.10
N ILE A 794 20.57 -50.31 -31.51
CA ILE A 794 21.28 -51.36 -32.26
C ILE A 794 20.37 -52.60 -32.28
N GLU A 795 19.99 -53.03 -33.47
CA GLU A 795 19.03 -54.12 -33.67
C GLU A 795 19.42 -55.40 -32.93
N GLY A 796 18.55 -55.85 -32.02
CA GLY A 796 18.75 -57.06 -31.23
C GLY A 796 19.85 -56.96 -30.15
N TYR A 797 20.33 -55.74 -29.85
CA TYR A 797 21.34 -55.49 -28.83
C TYR A 797 20.81 -54.61 -27.69
N ASP A 798 20.64 -53.30 -27.94
CA ASP A 798 20.29 -52.34 -26.90
C ASP A 798 19.60 -51.09 -27.48
N PHE A 799 18.91 -50.34 -26.63
CA PHE A 799 18.09 -49.20 -27.00
C PHE A 799 18.15 -48.09 -25.93
N GLN A 800 18.36 -46.85 -26.38
CA GLN A 800 18.41 -45.67 -25.53
C GLN A 800 17.45 -44.59 -26.04
N ILE A 801 16.80 -43.88 -25.11
CA ILE A 801 16.01 -42.66 -25.38
C ILE A 801 16.70 -41.48 -24.69
N GLY A 802 16.72 -40.33 -25.37
CA GLY A 802 17.19 -39.07 -24.77
C GLY A 802 16.18 -38.50 -23.77
N GLN A 803 16.35 -37.23 -23.42
CA GLN A 803 15.36 -36.48 -22.66
C GLN A 803 14.47 -35.67 -23.60
N ASP A 804 13.18 -35.59 -23.27
CA ASP A 804 12.29 -34.62 -23.91
C ASP A 804 12.78 -33.19 -23.59
N GLY A 805 12.53 -32.26 -24.50
CA GLY A 805 12.75 -30.86 -24.20
C GLY A 805 11.80 -30.35 -23.13
N VAL A 806 12.06 -29.14 -22.64
CA VAL A 806 11.17 -28.46 -21.70
C VAL A 806 10.39 -27.37 -22.44
N ALA A 807 9.09 -27.25 -22.19
CA ALA A 807 8.29 -26.18 -22.77
C ALA A 807 8.77 -24.81 -22.25
N GLY A 808 8.68 -23.79 -23.08
CA GLY A 808 8.82 -22.41 -22.63
C GLY A 808 7.60 -21.95 -21.84
N SER A 809 7.71 -20.78 -21.24
CA SER A 809 6.61 -20.08 -20.55
C SER A 809 6.70 -18.58 -20.84
N ARG A 810 5.78 -17.80 -20.27
CA ARG A 810 5.88 -16.33 -20.28
C ARG A 810 7.06 -15.84 -19.43
N SER A 811 7.33 -16.52 -18.31
CA SER A 811 8.36 -16.11 -17.34
C SER A 811 9.77 -16.52 -17.73
N ALA A 812 9.93 -17.61 -18.49
CA ALA A 812 11.24 -18.14 -18.87
C ALA A 812 11.20 -19.05 -20.12
N PRO A 813 12.29 -19.13 -20.89
CA PRO A 813 12.46 -20.14 -21.92
C PRO A 813 12.66 -21.54 -21.32
N GLY A 814 12.32 -22.57 -22.09
CA GLY A 814 12.64 -23.94 -21.73
C GLY A 814 14.13 -24.24 -21.87
N PHE A 815 14.62 -25.19 -21.09
CA PHE A 815 16.03 -25.59 -21.10
C PHE A 815 16.18 -27.09 -20.84
N VAL A 816 17.07 -27.75 -21.60
CA VAL A 816 17.45 -29.14 -21.35
C VAL A 816 18.94 -29.34 -21.63
N GLY A 817 19.65 -30.03 -20.72
CA GLY A 817 21.08 -30.30 -20.85
C GLY A 817 21.94 -29.03 -20.76
N ILE A 818 22.48 -28.58 -21.90
CA ILE A 818 23.31 -27.36 -22.01
C ILE A 818 22.74 -26.35 -23.01
N ILE A 819 21.59 -26.64 -23.63
CA ILE A 819 21.00 -25.82 -24.69
C ILE A 819 19.69 -25.20 -24.17
N SER A 820 19.65 -23.87 -24.11
CA SER A 820 18.46 -23.10 -23.78
C SER A 820 17.71 -22.69 -25.05
N ALA A 821 16.39 -22.60 -24.97
CA ALA A 821 15.62 -21.86 -25.95
C ALA A 821 15.84 -20.34 -25.78
N GLY A 822 15.41 -19.56 -26.77
CA GLY A 822 15.57 -18.10 -26.75
C GLY A 822 14.65 -17.45 -25.74
N GLN A 823 15.16 -16.43 -25.04
CA GLN A 823 14.35 -15.46 -24.30
C GLN A 823 13.56 -14.56 -25.28
N TRP A 824 12.73 -13.67 -24.75
CA TRP A 824 12.06 -12.63 -25.54
C TRP A 824 13.00 -11.96 -26.55
N GLY A 825 12.68 -12.07 -27.84
CA GLY A 825 13.46 -11.48 -28.91
C GLY A 825 14.83 -12.10 -29.19
N GLU A 826 15.17 -13.25 -28.60
CA GLU A 826 16.47 -13.89 -28.74
C GLU A 826 16.46 -15.20 -29.54
N TYR A 827 17.60 -15.50 -30.17
CA TYR A 827 17.87 -16.82 -30.75
C TYR A 827 18.04 -17.86 -29.64
N SER A 828 17.70 -19.11 -29.95
CA SER A 828 18.04 -20.21 -29.04
C SER A 828 19.55 -20.47 -29.01
N GLY A 829 20.01 -21.15 -27.94
CA GLY A 829 21.34 -21.74 -27.90
C GLY A 829 21.55 -22.83 -28.95
N VAL A 830 22.81 -23.14 -29.25
CA VAL A 830 23.24 -24.23 -30.15
C VAL A 830 24.50 -24.89 -29.61
N SER A 831 24.81 -26.10 -30.10
CA SER A 831 26.06 -26.81 -29.84
C SER A 831 26.62 -27.41 -31.13
N GLY A 832 27.86 -27.89 -31.11
CA GLY A 832 28.48 -28.57 -32.26
C GLY A 832 27.83 -29.90 -32.65
N VAL A 833 26.85 -30.38 -31.87
CA VAL A 833 26.13 -31.65 -32.09
C VAL A 833 24.62 -31.46 -32.11
N SER A 834 24.13 -30.23 -32.30
CA SER A 834 22.71 -29.92 -32.43
C SER A 834 22.34 -29.44 -33.83
N GLY A 835 21.05 -29.39 -34.12
CA GLY A 835 20.53 -28.64 -35.26
C GLY A 835 20.77 -27.12 -35.14
N PRO A 836 20.32 -26.34 -36.14
CA PRO A 836 20.42 -24.88 -36.15
C PRO A 836 19.53 -24.22 -35.09
N ALA A 837 19.94 -23.03 -34.63
CA ALA A 837 19.18 -22.21 -33.68
C ALA A 837 17.79 -21.86 -34.22
N GLY A 838 16.78 -21.86 -33.37
CA GLY A 838 15.52 -21.18 -33.66
C GLY A 838 15.75 -19.67 -33.63
N ALA A 839 15.22 -18.97 -34.65
CA ALA A 839 15.23 -17.51 -34.67
C ALA A 839 14.15 -16.93 -33.75
N PRO A 840 14.34 -15.73 -33.18
CA PRO A 840 13.23 -15.00 -32.61
C PRO A 840 12.25 -14.54 -33.70
N GLY A 841 11.05 -14.16 -33.28
CA GLY A 841 10.12 -13.43 -34.16
C GLY A 841 10.57 -11.99 -34.42
N TYR A 842 9.76 -11.26 -35.19
CA TYR A 842 9.87 -9.81 -35.34
C TYR A 842 9.11 -9.10 -34.22
N ALA A 843 9.77 -8.15 -33.57
CA ALA A 843 9.07 -7.24 -32.66
C ALA A 843 8.15 -6.33 -33.47
N ILE A 844 8.67 -5.82 -34.59
CA ILE A 844 7.92 -5.00 -35.54
C ILE A 844 8.25 -5.50 -36.94
N LEU A 845 7.22 -6.01 -37.63
CA LEU A 845 7.27 -6.41 -39.03
C LEU A 845 6.54 -5.33 -39.86
N SER A 846 7.29 -4.49 -40.56
CA SER A 846 6.78 -3.35 -41.34
C SER A 846 6.16 -3.72 -42.67
N ASN A 847 6.52 -4.89 -43.22
CA ASN A 847 6.07 -5.33 -44.54
C ASN A 847 6.41 -4.32 -45.67
N GLY A 848 7.53 -3.60 -45.52
CA GLY A 848 7.97 -2.58 -46.47
C GLY A 848 7.26 -1.22 -46.33
N ASN A 849 6.47 -1.01 -45.27
CA ASN A 849 5.90 0.29 -44.93
C ASN A 849 6.92 1.19 -44.21
N ASN A 850 6.72 2.50 -44.27
CA ASN A 850 7.50 3.44 -43.46
C ASN A 850 7.06 3.35 -42.00
N VAL A 851 8.01 3.05 -41.11
CA VAL A 851 7.76 2.96 -39.66
C VAL A 851 8.66 3.94 -38.92
N SER A 852 8.08 4.73 -38.03
CA SER A 852 8.81 5.59 -37.09
C SER A 852 8.57 5.08 -35.67
N ILE A 853 9.64 4.93 -34.88
CA ILE A 853 9.54 4.46 -33.49
C ILE A 853 10.01 5.57 -32.55
N VAL A 854 9.19 5.87 -31.54
CA VAL A 854 9.58 6.70 -30.40
C VAL A 854 9.78 5.78 -29.19
N GLY A 855 10.90 5.94 -28.48
CA GLY A 855 11.21 5.12 -27.30
C GLY A 855 11.93 3.80 -27.60
N ASP A 856 12.58 3.64 -28.75
CA ASP A 856 13.28 2.40 -29.12
C ASP A 856 14.50 2.11 -28.21
N ASN A 857 14.38 1.10 -27.35
CA ASN A 857 15.49 0.60 -26.53
C ASN A 857 15.33 -0.90 -26.24
N SER A 858 16.38 -1.53 -25.69
CA SER A 858 16.41 -2.99 -25.44
C SER A 858 15.47 -3.48 -24.33
N LEU A 859 14.88 -2.57 -23.55
CA LEU A 859 13.86 -2.90 -22.55
C LEU A 859 12.43 -2.69 -23.08
N THR A 860 12.19 -1.70 -23.94
CA THR A 860 10.86 -1.47 -24.54
C THR A 860 10.61 -2.35 -25.75
N ILE A 861 11.64 -2.67 -26.54
CA ILE A 861 11.51 -3.49 -27.75
C ILE A 861 12.51 -4.64 -27.73
N LYS A 862 12.01 -5.87 -27.87
CA LYS A 862 12.83 -7.10 -27.98
C LYS A 862 12.40 -7.92 -29.18
N GLY A 863 13.31 -8.12 -30.13
CA GLY A 863 13.08 -8.91 -31.34
C GLY A 863 13.68 -8.30 -32.59
N LEU A 864 13.46 -8.96 -33.73
CA LEU A 864 13.92 -8.48 -35.02
C LEU A 864 13.07 -7.29 -35.52
N ARG A 865 13.67 -6.46 -36.38
CA ARG A 865 13.02 -5.39 -37.14
C ARG A 865 13.40 -5.58 -38.62
N ASP A 866 12.51 -5.29 -39.56
CA ASP A 866 12.71 -5.54 -41.00
C ASP A 866 13.04 -4.30 -41.84
N PHE A 867 13.39 -3.16 -41.20
CA PHE A 867 13.69 -1.87 -41.85
C PHE A 867 14.99 -1.22 -41.37
#